data_AF-N1RF03-F1
#
_entry.id   AF-N1RF03-F1
#
_cell.length_a   1.000
_cell.length_b   1.000
_cell.length_c   1.000
_cell.angle_alpha   90.00
_cell.angle_beta   90.00
_cell.angle_gamma   90.00
#
_symmetry.space_group_name_H-M   'P 1'
#
loop_
_entity.id
_entity.type
_entity.pdbx_description
1 polymer ?
#
loop_
_entity_poly.entity_id
_entity_poly.type
_entity_poly.pdbx_seq_one_letter_code
_entity_poly.pdbx_strand_id
1 'polypeptide(L)'
;MLRTVQSYRVLTQLTSQSHPHRWNACIRLPTLLQRRALGSISAIDSVIFRNLFGTDEIRNVFSDQAYINRCVDVEAALARAQAQCNVIPADAAADITSRAKATSLDMDRLRNETDVVGYPILPLVRQLNDMCGSAGKYLHWGATTQDIMDTASVLQIKSGLDIIETKLTGVINALQDLAVTYRDTPMAGRTHLQHALPVTFGYKCAVWLSSLYRHRERLQQLKSRALVVQYGGAAGTLASLGDGPEGVDVRKQLAAELGLENPTITWHVARDGIAEVTNFLALIGGSLGKIALDLIIMSSNELGEVAEPFVPHRGASSTMPQKRNPISSEVILAASKILRSNASLVLDGMVSDFERASGPWHLEWVAIPESFVIAVGALHQAEFALSGLVVDKERMAANLASTRGLIVGEALMMALAKFTQPADTKAQPLGSAIKGSSQYETLYQYSSILDERPMVGRGTYAQMGQVLTQLTSQSHPHRWNACIRLPTLLQRRALGSISAIDSVIFRNLFGTDEIRNVFSDQAYINRCVDVEAALARAQAQCNVIPADAAADITSRAKATSLDMDRLRNETDVVGYPILPLVRQLNDMCGSAGKYLHWGATTQDIMDTASVLQIKSGLDIIETKLTGVINALQDLAVTYRDTPMAGRTHLQHALPVTFGYKCAVWLSSLYRHRERLQQLKSRALVVQYGGAAGTLASLGDGPEGVDVRKQLAAELGLENPTITWHVARDGIAEVTNFLALIGGSLGKIALDLIIMSSNELGEVAEPFVPHRGASSTMPQKRNPISSEVILAASKILRSNASLVLDGMVSDFERASGPWHLEWVAIPESFVIAVGALHQAEFALSGLVVDKERMAANLASTRGLIVGEALMMALAKYVGRQDAHDIVYEACKETIESKDGSTLLSTLKKDERVTKFLPLSDLERLCDPINYLGSAQRMVDDTLAENTS
;
A
#
# COMPACT_ATOMS: atom_id res chain seq x y z
N MET A 1 -3.41 32.91 45.74
CA MET A 1 -2.90 34.26 46.06
C MET A 1 -1.71 34.08 47.00
N LEU A 2 -0.64 34.88 46.83
CA LEU A 2 0.68 34.80 47.52
C LEU A 2 1.64 33.64 47.11
N ARG A 3 2.92 34.03 46.98
CA ARG A 3 4.18 33.25 46.85
C ARG A 3 4.51 32.53 45.53
N THR A 4 4.89 33.27 44.48
CA THR A 4 6.14 32.98 43.71
C THR A 4 6.67 34.22 42.95
N VAL A 5 7.47 35.08 43.59
CA VAL A 5 8.31 36.09 42.91
C VAL A 5 9.62 36.26 43.70
N GLN A 6 10.65 35.52 43.30
CA GLN A 6 12.07 35.58 43.69
C GLN A 6 12.73 34.35 43.01
N SER A 7 13.83 34.39 42.27
CA SER A 7 14.78 35.49 42.02
C SER A 7 15.42 35.35 40.63
N TYR A 8 15.50 36.45 39.87
CA TYR A 8 16.32 36.56 38.66
C TYR A 8 17.27 37.76 38.83
N ARG A 9 18.47 37.49 39.37
CA ARG A 9 19.63 38.40 39.40
C ARG A 9 20.81 37.69 40.08
N VAL A 10 21.87 37.43 39.30
CA VAL A 10 23.31 37.54 39.61
C VAL A 10 24.03 36.81 38.47
N LEU A 11 24.72 37.55 37.60
CA LEU A 11 25.98 37.20 36.93
C LEU A 11 26.34 38.30 35.92
N THR A 12 26.89 39.39 36.43
CA THR A 12 27.48 40.46 35.63
C THR A 12 28.67 41.04 36.39
N GLN A 13 29.81 40.34 36.34
CA GLN A 13 31.16 40.88 36.59
C GLN A 13 32.19 39.76 36.45
N LEU A 14 33.14 39.94 35.52
CA LEU A 14 34.60 39.74 35.65
C LEU A 14 35.22 39.47 34.28
N THR A 15 35.71 40.54 33.65
CA THR A 15 36.56 40.51 32.46
C THR A 15 37.97 40.96 32.83
N SER A 16 38.95 40.05 32.80
CA SER A 16 40.34 40.32 32.34
C SER A 16 41.27 39.14 32.60
N GLN A 17 41.95 38.65 31.55
CA GLN A 17 43.42 38.57 31.39
C GLN A 17 43.87 37.48 30.38
N SER A 18 44.81 37.88 29.50
CA SER A 18 45.82 37.09 28.76
C SER A 18 45.45 35.92 27.81
N HIS A 19 45.90 36.09 26.56
CA HIS A 19 46.09 35.10 25.46
C HIS A 19 47.31 34.15 25.68
N PRO A 20 47.63 33.20 24.76
CA PRO A 20 46.79 32.39 23.84
C PRO A 20 47.14 30.87 23.82
N HIS A 21 46.29 30.01 23.25
CA HIS A 21 46.63 29.08 22.14
C HIS A 21 45.51 28.07 21.79
N ARG A 22 45.28 27.89 20.47
CA ARG A 22 44.70 26.74 19.74
C ARG A 22 43.40 26.10 20.26
N TRP A 23 42.32 26.21 19.45
CA TRP A 23 41.65 25.12 18.72
C TRP A 23 40.28 25.63 18.25
N ASN A 24 40.12 25.90 16.94
CA ASN A 24 38.85 26.37 16.38
C ASN A 24 37.89 25.20 16.16
N ALA A 25 36.98 24.96 17.12
CA ALA A 25 35.77 24.19 16.91
C ALA A 25 34.55 25.13 16.97
N CYS A 26 33.95 25.42 15.81
CA CYS A 26 32.73 26.22 15.74
C CYS A 26 31.53 25.42 16.26
N ILE A 27 31.23 25.56 17.55
CA ILE A 27 29.97 25.08 18.12
C ILE A 27 28.83 25.97 17.59
N ARG A 28 28.09 25.49 16.60
CA ARG A 28 26.75 26.02 16.29
C ARG A 28 25.80 25.58 17.40
N LEU A 29 25.13 26.54 18.06
CA LEU A 29 24.04 26.20 18.99
C LEU A 29 22.91 25.47 18.23
N PRO A 30 22.35 24.37 18.76
CA PRO A 30 21.17 23.75 18.17
C PRO A 30 19.92 24.61 18.40
N THR A 31 19.28 25.03 17.30
CA THR A 31 17.92 25.59 17.34
C THR A 31 16.90 24.51 17.68
N LEU A 32 16.61 24.35 18.98
CA LEU A 32 15.83 23.24 19.55
C LEU A 32 14.30 23.46 19.58
N LEU A 33 13.76 24.44 18.85
CA LEU A 33 12.33 24.81 18.86
C LEU A 33 11.68 24.95 17.48
N GLN A 34 12.09 24.14 16.51
CA GLN A 34 11.30 23.83 15.31
C GLN A 34 11.56 22.37 14.88
N ARG A 35 11.04 21.39 15.66
CA ARG A 35 10.83 20.04 15.13
C ARG A 35 9.76 20.16 14.04
N ARG A 36 10.16 20.23 12.76
CA ARG A 36 9.23 20.11 11.62
C ARG A 36 8.44 18.81 11.83
N ALA A 37 7.12 18.89 11.85
CA ALA A 37 6.30 17.72 11.61
C ALA A 37 6.63 17.25 10.19
N LEU A 38 7.26 16.08 10.08
CA LEU A 38 7.52 15.47 8.80
C LEU A 38 6.17 15.07 8.21
N GLY A 39 5.87 15.56 7.01
CA GLY A 39 4.56 15.33 6.39
C GLY A 39 4.41 13.88 5.96
N SER A 40 3.22 13.33 6.21
CA SER A 40 2.77 12.02 5.75
C SER A 40 2.66 11.95 4.23
N ILE A 41 2.82 10.75 3.68
CA ILE A 41 2.88 10.47 2.23
C ILE A 41 1.85 9.42 1.82
N SER A 42 1.66 8.37 2.62
CA SER A 42 0.60 7.40 2.40
C SER A 42 -0.76 8.09 2.61
N ALA A 43 -1.75 7.76 1.78
CA ALA A 43 -3.12 8.21 2.02
C ALA A 43 -3.68 7.67 3.37
N ILE A 44 -3.04 6.61 3.90
CA ILE A 44 -3.37 5.99 5.18
C ILE A 44 -2.96 6.88 6.35
N ASP A 45 -1.78 7.49 6.37
CA ASP A 45 -1.39 8.42 7.46
C ASP A 45 -1.63 9.90 7.16
N SER A 46 -1.93 10.23 5.90
CA SER A 46 -2.20 11.59 5.40
C SER A 46 -3.01 12.46 6.36
N VAL A 47 -2.49 13.65 6.70
CA VAL A 47 -3.20 14.65 7.51
C VAL A 47 -4.55 15.03 6.90
N ILE A 48 -4.73 14.85 5.59
CA ILE A 48 -5.89 15.28 4.81
C ILE A 48 -6.86 14.12 4.53
N PHE A 49 -6.35 12.94 4.19
CA PHE A 49 -7.18 11.82 3.70
C PHE A 49 -7.43 10.71 4.72
N ARG A 50 -6.62 10.61 5.80
CA ARG A 50 -6.62 9.45 6.71
C ARG A 50 -7.98 9.10 7.32
N ASN A 51 -8.83 10.09 7.59
CA ASN A 51 -10.12 9.88 8.24
C ASN A 51 -11.17 9.29 7.27
N LEU A 52 -10.96 9.36 5.95
CA LEU A 52 -11.78 8.66 4.96
C LEU A 52 -11.56 7.14 5.07
N PHE A 53 -10.29 6.72 5.19
CA PHE A 53 -9.86 5.33 5.15
C PHE A 53 -9.80 4.61 6.50
N GLY A 54 -9.99 5.28 7.64
CA GLY A 54 -10.01 4.60 8.94
C GLY A 54 -10.19 5.51 10.16
N THR A 55 -10.47 4.89 11.32
CA THR A 55 -10.84 5.57 12.57
C THR A 55 -9.67 5.70 13.56
N ASP A 56 -9.68 6.71 14.43
CA ASP A 56 -8.67 6.86 15.49
C ASP A 56 -8.50 5.59 16.36
N GLU A 57 -9.57 4.82 16.55
CA GLU A 57 -9.58 3.56 17.31
C GLU A 57 -8.61 2.51 16.73
N ILE A 58 -8.77 2.15 15.45
CA ILE A 58 -7.88 1.17 14.80
C ILE A 58 -6.47 1.73 14.58
N ARG A 59 -6.37 3.05 14.37
CA ARG A 59 -5.10 3.77 14.23
C ARG A 59 -4.24 3.67 15.50
N ASN A 60 -4.86 3.78 16.67
CA ASN A 60 -4.16 3.59 17.93
C ASN A 60 -3.63 2.15 18.11
N VAL A 61 -4.30 1.12 17.57
CA VAL A 61 -3.82 -0.28 17.62
C VAL A 61 -2.54 -0.48 16.80
N PHE A 62 -2.51 0.08 15.58
CA PHE A 62 -1.44 -0.18 14.61
C PHE A 62 -0.32 0.87 14.57
N SER A 63 -0.42 1.96 15.35
CA SER A 63 0.64 2.98 15.42
C SER A 63 2.01 2.44 15.89
N ASP A 64 3.10 3.05 15.43
CA ASP A 64 4.49 2.78 15.86
C ASP A 64 4.63 2.60 17.37
N GLN A 65 4.01 3.49 18.15
CA GLN A 65 4.08 3.46 19.61
C GLN A 65 3.37 2.24 20.18
N ALA A 66 2.21 1.84 19.63
CA ALA A 66 1.50 0.65 20.04
C ALA A 66 2.25 -0.62 19.66
N TYR A 67 2.89 -0.65 18.47
CA TYR A 67 3.76 -1.74 18.06
C TYR A 67 4.92 -1.96 19.04
N ILE A 68 5.66 -0.89 19.35
CA ILE A 68 6.76 -0.96 20.33
C ILE A 68 6.27 -1.30 21.74
N ASN A 69 5.10 -0.81 22.15
CA ASN A 69 4.47 -1.28 23.40
C ASN A 69 4.26 -2.80 23.36
N ARG A 70 3.75 -3.37 22.25
CA ARG A 70 3.58 -4.82 22.11
C ARG A 70 4.90 -5.59 22.10
N CYS A 71 5.96 -5.07 21.48
CA CYS A 71 7.29 -5.70 21.58
C CYS A 71 7.77 -5.76 23.05
N VAL A 72 7.57 -4.70 23.83
CA VAL A 72 7.92 -4.66 25.27
C VAL A 72 7.01 -5.58 26.09
N ASP A 73 5.70 -5.64 25.80
CA ASP A 73 4.76 -6.57 26.43
C ASP A 73 5.21 -8.03 26.23
N VAL A 74 5.67 -8.38 25.02
CA VAL A 74 6.16 -9.73 24.66
C VAL A 74 7.47 -10.05 25.37
N GLU A 75 8.45 -9.14 25.43
CA GLU A 75 9.69 -9.33 26.21
C GLU A 75 9.40 -9.58 27.70
N ALA A 76 8.50 -8.80 28.29
CA ALA A 76 8.10 -8.97 29.69
C ALA A 76 7.34 -10.28 29.92
N ALA A 77 6.48 -10.70 28.99
CA ALA A 77 5.77 -11.97 29.04
C ALA A 77 6.73 -13.17 28.88
N LEU A 78 7.71 -13.07 27.98
CA LEU A 78 8.74 -14.10 27.79
C LEU A 78 9.57 -14.28 29.06
N ALA A 79 10.00 -13.21 29.71
CA ALA A 79 10.73 -13.29 30.98
C ALA A 79 9.91 -14.00 32.07
N ARG A 80 8.60 -13.72 32.17
CA ARG A 80 7.71 -14.41 33.12
C ARG A 80 7.51 -15.89 32.77
N ALA A 81 7.29 -16.21 31.50
CA ALA A 81 7.16 -17.58 31.03
C ALA A 81 8.44 -18.39 31.31
N GLN A 82 9.62 -17.82 31.02
CA GLN A 82 10.91 -18.44 31.29
C GLN A 82 11.17 -18.66 32.79
N ALA A 83 10.79 -17.72 33.66
CA ALA A 83 10.90 -17.93 35.10
C ALA A 83 9.97 -19.05 35.62
N GLN A 84 8.75 -19.16 35.09
CA GLN A 84 7.82 -20.24 35.43
C GLN A 84 8.32 -21.62 34.96
N CYS A 85 9.04 -21.66 33.84
CA CYS A 85 9.74 -22.85 33.34
C CYS A 85 11.14 -23.06 33.96
N ASN A 86 11.55 -22.26 34.95
CA ASN A 86 12.88 -22.28 35.59
C ASN A 86 14.09 -22.06 34.65
N VAL A 87 13.88 -21.45 33.48
CA VAL A 87 14.92 -21.11 32.50
C VAL A 87 15.72 -19.87 32.92
N ILE A 88 15.07 -18.89 33.57
CA ILE A 88 15.72 -17.71 34.15
C ILE A 88 15.31 -17.49 35.61
N PRO A 89 16.10 -16.77 36.43
CA PRO A 89 15.72 -16.46 37.81
C PRO A 89 14.42 -15.63 37.92
N ALA A 90 13.57 -15.96 38.89
CA ALA A 90 12.27 -15.31 39.07
C ALA A 90 12.37 -13.84 39.52
N ASP A 91 13.42 -13.50 40.28
CA ASP A 91 13.76 -12.12 40.64
C ASP A 91 14.18 -11.30 39.40
N ALA A 92 14.99 -11.88 38.51
CA ALA A 92 15.35 -11.25 37.24
C ALA A 92 14.12 -11.00 36.35
N ALA A 93 13.18 -11.95 36.26
CA ALA A 93 11.93 -11.77 35.51
C ALA A 93 11.02 -10.68 36.10
N ALA A 94 10.99 -10.54 37.43
CA ALA A 94 10.27 -9.47 38.12
C ALA A 94 10.93 -8.09 37.90
N ASP A 95 12.27 -8.01 37.92
CA ASP A 95 13.02 -6.81 37.58
C ASP A 95 12.82 -6.41 36.11
N ILE A 96 12.86 -7.36 35.17
CA ILE A 96 12.55 -7.10 33.75
C ILE A 96 11.12 -6.56 33.61
N THR A 97 10.12 -7.27 34.13
CA THR A 97 8.71 -6.87 34.03
C THR A 97 8.42 -5.50 34.65
N SER A 98 9.11 -5.14 35.73
CA SER A 98 8.89 -3.86 36.43
C SER A 98 9.66 -2.67 35.83
N ARG A 99 10.77 -2.91 35.11
CA ARG A 99 11.66 -1.87 34.56
C ARG A 99 11.53 -1.68 33.05
N ALA A 100 11.27 -2.73 32.28
CA ALA A 100 11.08 -2.66 30.83
C ALA A 100 9.80 -1.89 30.49
N LYS A 101 9.92 -0.58 30.23
CA LYS A 101 8.79 0.33 29.98
C LYS A 101 8.96 1.05 28.66
N ALA A 102 8.06 0.80 27.71
CA ALA A 102 8.05 1.46 26.41
C ALA A 102 7.98 3.00 26.52
N THR A 103 7.36 3.54 27.57
CA THR A 103 7.30 4.99 27.85
C THR A 103 8.64 5.65 28.19
N SER A 104 9.69 4.86 28.43
CA SER A 104 11.03 5.32 28.81
C SER A 104 12.06 5.14 27.69
N LEU A 105 11.64 4.64 26.53
CA LEU A 105 12.50 4.47 25.36
C LEU A 105 12.80 5.80 24.67
N ASP A 106 14.01 5.96 24.18
CA ASP A 106 14.38 7.00 23.24
C ASP A 106 14.05 6.52 21.81
N MET A 107 12.93 7.04 21.28
CA MET A 107 12.43 6.73 19.94
C MET A 107 13.31 7.34 18.83
N ASP A 108 14.01 8.45 19.10
CA ASP A 108 14.95 9.04 18.14
C ASP A 108 16.23 8.18 18.04
N ARG A 109 16.74 7.65 19.18
CA ARG A 109 17.79 6.63 19.22
C ARG A 109 17.33 5.33 18.53
N LEU A 110 16.10 4.88 18.81
CA LEU A 110 15.54 3.64 18.24
C LEU A 110 15.51 3.68 16.71
N ARG A 111 14.99 4.76 16.11
CA ARG A 111 15.02 4.99 14.66
C ARG A 111 16.45 4.93 14.13
N ASN A 112 17.33 5.78 14.67
CA ASN A 112 18.69 5.94 14.13
C ASN A 112 19.51 4.64 14.19
N GLU A 113 19.33 3.80 15.22
CA GLU A 113 19.95 2.46 15.27
C GLU A 113 19.23 1.45 14.34
N THR A 114 17.90 1.57 14.13
CA THR A 114 17.14 0.72 13.19
C THR A 114 17.58 0.94 11.74
N ASP A 115 17.83 2.20 11.35
CA ASP A 115 18.35 2.58 10.02
C ASP A 115 19.67 1.86 9.67
N VAL A 116 20.49 1.57 10.68
CA VAL A 116 21.76 0.84 10.52
C VAL A 116 21.53 -0.66 10.55
N VAL A 117 20.77 -1.18 11.51
CA VAL A 117 20.61 -2.63 11.74
C VAL A 117 19.71 -3.29 10.69
N GLY A 118 18.68 -2.58 10.21
CA GLY A 118 17.58 -3.11 9.39
C GLY A 118 16.32 -3.46 10.19
N TYR A 119 16.43 -3.60 11.51
CA TYR A 119 15.35 -4.10 12.38
C TYR A 119 15.34 -3.41 13.74
N PRO A 120 14.15 -3.13 14.34
CA PRO A 120 14.05 -2.37 15.59
C PRO A 120 14.36 -3.17 16.86
N ILE A 121 14.32 -4.51 16.82
CA ILE A 121 14.39 -5.32 18.04
C ILE A 121 15.78 -5.29 18.70
N LEU A 122 16.88 -5.36 17.96
CA LEU A 122 18.21 -5.25 18.56
C LEU A 122 18.45 -3.86 19.20
N PRO A 123 18.12 -2.73 18.54
CA PRO A 123 18.05 -1.41 19.17
C PRO A 123 17.16 -1.34 20.43
N LEU A 124 15.96 -1.95 20.39
CA LEU A 124 15.02 -2.00 21.50
C LEU A 124 15.61 -2.76 22.70
N VAL A 125 16.10 -3.97 22.47
CA VAL A 125 16.69 -4.86 23.50
C VAL A 125 17.91 -4.20 24.16
N ARG A 126 18.73 -3.43 23.41
CA ARG A 126 19.82 -2.63 24.01
C ARG A 126 19.30 -1.61 25.02
N GLN A 127 18.30 -0.80 24.65
CA GLN A 127 17.72 0.20 25.57
C GLN A 127 17.05 -0.46 26.78
N LEU A 128 16.32 -1.56 26.58
CA LEU A 128 15.71 -2.30 27.67
C LEU A 128 16.75 -2.96 28.61
N ASN A 129 17.86 -3.48 28.08
CA ASN A 129 18.97 -3.99 28.87
C ASN A 129 19.62 -2.88 29.72
N ASP A 130 19.88 -1.71 29.11
CA ASP A 130 20.36 -0.50 29.82
C ASP A 130 19.42 -0.15 31.01
N MET A 131 18.10 -0.29 30.84
CA MET A 131 17.08 -0.03 31.87
C MET A 131 16.96 -1.11 32.95
N CYS A 132 17.21 -2.38 32.60
CA CYS A 132 17.08 -3.53 33.50
C CYS A 132 18.35 -3.85 34.31
N GLY A 133 19.50 -3.26 33.97
CA GLY A 133 20.74 -3.42 34.73
C GLY A 133 21.19 -4.89 34.82
N SER A 134 21.48 -5.39 36.02
CA SER A 134 21.96 -6.77 36.22
C SER A 134 20.96 -7.86 35.80
N ALA A 135 19.66 -7.55 35.74
CA ALA A 135 18.64 -8.46 35.22
C ALA A 135 18.60 -8.49 33.69
N GLY A 136 19.06 -7.43 33.01
CA GLY A 136 19.00 -7.29 31.56
C GLY A 136 19.80 -8.33 30.77
N LYS A 137 20.76 -9.01 31.41
CA LYS A 137 21.46 -10.19 30.84
C LYS A 137 20.55 -11.41 30.60
N TYR A 138 19.34 -11.41 31.14
CA TYR A 138 18.29 -12.43 30.91
C TYR A 138 17.15 -11.94 30.00
N LEU A 139 17.22 -10.69 29.51
CA LEU A 139 16.27 -10.16 28.53
C LEU A 139 16.51 -10.80 27.15
N HIS A 140 15.45 -10.96 26.33
CA HIS A 140 15.53 -11.54 24.98
C HIS A 140 16.17 -12.94 24.94
N TRP A 141 16.21 -13.66 26.07
CA TRP A 141 16.96 -14.92 26.20
C TRP A 141 16.37 -15.99 25.28
N GLY A 142 17.16 -16.50 24.32
CA GLY A 142 16.71 -17.50 23.35
C GLY A 142 15.69 -17.00 22.29
N ALA A 143 15.23 -15.75 22.38
CA ALA A 143 14.37 -15.12 21.37
C ALA A 143 15.18 -14.58 20.19
N THR A 144 14.51 -14.34 19.07
CA THR A 144 15.05 -13.57 17.94
C THR A 144 14.21 -12.33 17.66
N THR A 145 14.75 -11.43 16.83
CA THR A 145 14.00 -10.34 16.19
C THR A 145 12.62 -10.78 15.69
N GLN A 146 12.52 -11.93 15.01
CA GLN A 146 11.26 -12.34 14.39
C GLN A 146 10.26 -12.85 15.43
N ASP A 147 10.71 -13.56 16.47
CA ASP A 147 9.82 -14.04 17.55
C ASP A 147 9.08 -12.89 18.24
N ILE A 148 9.79 -11.79 18.50
CA ILE A 148 9.21 -10.59 19.12
C ILE A 148 8.34 -9.81 18.12
N MET A 149 8.78 -9.64 16.88
CA MET A 149 8.04 -8.86 15.86
C MET A 149 6.74 -9.56 15.43
N ASP A 150 6.78 -10.86 15.16
CA ASP A 150 5.59 -11.63 14.74
C ASP A 150 4.57 -11.72 15.89
N THR A 151 5.01 -12.03 17.11
CA THR A 151 4.09 -12.09 18.27
C THR A 151 3.49 -10.72 18.59
N ALA A 152 4.27 -9.63 18.50
CA ALA A 152 3.74 -8.27 18.66
C ALA A 152 2.69 -7.93 17.59
N SER A 153 2.93 -8.34 16.34
CA SER A 153 1.98 -8.17 15.24
C SER A 153 0.70 -9.00 15.46
N VAL A 154 0.80 -10.24 15.94
CA VAL A 154 -0.36 -11.07 16.30
C VAL A 154 -1.20 -10.43 17.42
N LEU A 155 -0.59 -9.75 18.40
CA LEU A 155 -1.32 -8.99 19.43
C LEU A 155 -2.05 -7.76 18.86
N GLN A 156 -1.50 -7.10 17.84
CA GLN A 156 -2.20 -6.04 17.10
C GLN A 156 -3.34 -6.63 16.26
N ILE A 157 -3.11 -7.73 15.53
CA ILE A 157 -4.14 -8.46 14.78
C ILE A 157 -5.31 -8.84 15.69
N LYS A 158 -5.05 -9.44 16.86
CA LYS A 158 -6.08 -9.75 17.87
C LYS A 158 -6.93 -8.52 18.23
N SER A 159 -6.27 -7.42 18.58
CA SER A 159 -6.92 -6.16 18.94
C SER A 159 -7.72 -5.55 17.76
N GLY A 160 -7.21 -5.68 16.54
CA GLY A 160 -7.89 -5.23 15.32
C GLY A 160 -9.10 -6.09 14.95
N LEU A 161 -9.03 -7.41 15.13
CA LEU A 161 -10.13 -8.33 14.87
C LEU A 161 -11.32 -8.10 15.81
N ASP A 162 -11.09 -7.65 17.05
CA ASP A 162 -12.16 -7.28 17.99
C ASP A 162 -12.89 -5.99 17.56
N ILE A 163 -12.17 -5.03 16.98
CA ILE A 163 -12.77 -3.83 16.36
C ILE A 163 -13.56 -4.22 15.09
N ILE A 164 -13.00 -5.10 14.25
CA ILE A 164 -13.70 -5.64 13.07
C ILE A 164 -14.99 -6.35 13.47
N GLU A 165 -15.00 -7.17 14.53
CA GLU A 165 -16.20 -7.85 15.03
C GLU A 165 -17.29 -6.86 15.44
N THR A 166 -16.91 -5.81 16.16
CA THR A 166 -17.80 -4.74 16.62
C THR A 166 -18.40 -3.99 15.43
N LYS A 167 -17.57 -3.56 14.48
CA LYS A 167 -18.00 -2.79 13.29
C LYS A 167 -18.81 -3.62 12.30
N LEU A 168 -18.45 -4.89 12.09
CA LEU A 168 -19.24 -5.84 11.29
C LEU A 168 -20.62 -6.04 11.89
N THR A 169 -20.74 -6.09 13.22
CA THR A 169 -22.03 -6.18 13.91
C THR A 169 -22.90 -4.94 13.70
N GLY A 170 -22.32 -3.73 13.74
CA GLY A 170 -23.03 -2.49 13.41
C GLY A 170 -23.64 -2.49 12.01
N VAL A 171 -22.83 -2.86 10.99
CA VAL A 171 -23.30 -2.97 9.59
C VAL A 171 -24.37 -4.06 9.43
N ILE A 172 -24.23 -5.20 10.12
CA ILE A 172 -25.24 -6.27 10.15
C ILE A 172 -26.58 -5.75 10.68
N ASN A 173 -26.58 -5.00 11.78
CA ASN A 173 -27.81 -4.46 12.37
C ASN A 173 -28.49 -3.44 11.43
N ALA A 174 -27.72 -2.52 10.84
CA ALA A 174 -28.25 -1.56 9.86
C ALA A 174 -28.92 -2.25 8.66
N LEU A 175 -28.32 -3.34 8.14
CA LEU A 175 -28.92 -4.13 7.06
C LEU A 175 -30.13 -4.95 7.49
N GLN A 176 -30.19 -5.42 8.74
CA GLN A 176 -31.39 -6.06 9.29
C GLN A 176 -32.56 -5.07 9.33
N ASP A 177 -32.33 -3.87 9.85
CA ASP A 177 -33.34 -2.82 9.94
C ASP A 177 -33.86 -2.42 8.55
N LEU A 178 -32.97 -2.18 7.58
CA LEU A 178 -33.38 -1.92 6.19
C LEU A 178 -34.17 -3.10 5.58
N ALA A 179 -33.73 -4.34 5.79
CA ALA A 179 -34.41 -5.53 5.27
C ALA A 179 -35.82 -5.72 5.86
N VAL A 180 -36.03 -5.36 7.13
CA VAL A 180 -37.34 -5.40 7.79
C VAL A 180 -38.21 -4.21 7.36
N THR A 181 -37.71 -2.99 7.44
CA THR A 181 -38.46 -1.75 7.14
C THR A 181 -38.94 -1.67 5.70
N TYR A 182 -38.14 -2.18 4.75
CA TYR A 182 -38.45 -2.13 3.32
C TYR A 182 -38.80 -3.50 2.73
N ARG A 183 -39.13 -4.49 3.58
CA ARG A 183 -39.51 -5.87 3.20
C ARG A 183 -40.43 -5.93 1.99
N ASP A 184 -41.47 -5.12 2.00
CA ASP A 184 -42.56 -5.11 1.02
C ASP A 184 -42.51 -3.90 0.07
N THR A 185 -41.37 -3.19 -0.01
CA THR A 185 -41.17 -2.06 -0.93
C THR A 185 -40.76 -2.56 -2.32
N PRO A 186 -41.63 -2.52 -3.35
CA PRO A 186 -41.35 -3.11 -4.65
C PRO A 186 -40.36 -2.25 -5.47
N MET A 187 -39.51 -2.92 -6.25
CA MET A 187 -38.58 -2.29 -7.19
C MET A 187 -38.30 -3.21 -8.38
N ALA A 188 -37.69 -2.67 -9.45
CA ALA A 188 -37.20 -3.50 -10.55
C ALA A 188 -35.94 -4.29 -10.13
N GLY A 189 -36.02 -5.62 -10.18
CA GLY A 189 -34.86 -6.50 -10.16
C GLY A 189 -34.10 -6.40 -11.49
N ARG A 190 -32.76 -6.47 -11.44
CA ARG A 190 -31.91 -6.20 -12.60
C ARG A 190 -30.92 -7.34 -12.89
N THR A 191 -30.83 -7.75 -14.15
CA THR A 191 -29.80 -8.67 -14.67
C THR A 191 -29.10 -7.99 -15.85
N HIS A 192 -27.76 -7.98 -15.87
CA HIS A 192 -26.97 -7.18 -16.83
C HIS A 192 -27.43 -5.71 -16.95
N LEU A 193 -27.80 -5.11 -15.80
CA LEU A 193 -28.40 -3.78 -15.65
C LEU A 193 -29.79 -3.59 -16.30
N GLN A 194 -30.34 -4.59 -16.99
CA GLN A 194 -31.69 -4.57 -17.57
C GLN A 194 -32.75 -5.00 -16.55
N HIS A 195 -33.97 -4.46 -16.63
CA HIS A 195 -35.08 -4.87 -15.77
C HIS A 195 -35.53 -6.30 -16.12
N ALA A 196 -35.61 -7.17 -15.11
CA ALA A 196 -35.88 -8.60 -15.28
C ALA A 196 -37.20 -9.04 -14.63
N LEU A 197 -37.31 -8.94 -13.30
CA LEU A 197 -38.46 -9.34 -12.51
C LEU A 197 -38.73 -8.31 -11.39
N PRO A 198 -39.95 -8.14 -10.88
CA PRO A 198 -40.19 -7.42 -9.64
C PRO A 198 -39.47 -8.09 -8.48
N VAL A 199 -38.80 -7.29 -7.65
CA VAL A 199 -38.24 -7.70 -6.36
C VAL A 199 -38.62 -6.67 -5.30
N THR A 200 -38.20 -6.85 -4.05
CA THR A 200 -38.32 -5.78 -3.03
C THR A 200 -36.95 -5.27 -2.60
N PHE A 201 -36.90 -4.01 -2.15
CA PHE A 201 -35.68 -3.44 -1.59
C PHE A 201 -35.25 -4.17 -0.31
N GLY A 202 -36.19 -4.61 0.53
CA GLY A 202 -35.89 -5.44 1.69
C GLY A 202 -35.28 -6.79 1.33
N TYR A 203 -35.71 -7.43 0.22
CA TYR A 203 -35.07 -8.64 -0.30
C TYR A 203 -33.62 -8.37 -0.75
N LYS A 204 -33.37 -7.25 -1.46
CA LYS A 204 -32.01 -6.82 -1.82
C LYS A 204 -31.12 -6.64 -0.58
N CYS A 205 -31.64 -6.00 0.47
CA CYS A 205 -30.94 -5.85 1.75
C CYS A 205 -30.66 -7.20 2.44
N ALA A 206 -31.62 -8.14 2.41
CA ALA A 206 -31.44 -9.48 2.94
C ALA A 206 -30.35 -10.29 2.19
N VAL A 207 -30.24 -10.12 0.86
CA VAL A 207 -29.16 -10.70 0.05
C VAL A 207 -27.79 -10.13 0.44
N TRP A 208 -27.67 -8.83 0.66
CA TRP A 208 -26.45 -8.21 1.19
C TRP A 208 -26.10 -8.76 2.58
N LEU A 209 -27.06 -8.73 3.51
CA LEU A 209 -26.94 -9.20 4.90
C LEU A 209 -26.44 -10.66 5.00
N SER A 210 -26.94 -11.54 4.12
CA SER A 210 -26.54 -12.95 4.05
C SER A 210 -25.02 -13.13 3.91
N SER A 211 -24.33 -12.23 3.20
CA SER A 211 -22.86 -12.28 3.05
C SER A 211 -22.14 -11.97 4.36
N LEU A 212 -22.61 -10.99 5.13
CA LEU A 212 -21.96 -10.53 6.36
C LEU A 212 -22.13 -11.54 7.50
N TYR A 213 -23.25 -12.28 7.56
CA TYR A 213 -23.38 -13.40 8.50
C TYR A 213 -22.32 -14.48 8.29
N ARG A 214 -21.99 -14.81 7.04
CA ARG A 214 -20.89 -15.75 6.74
C ARG A 214 -19.52 -15.20 7.13
N HIS A 215 -19.33 -13.88 7.09
CA HIS A 215 -18.09 -13.26 7.59
C HIS A 215 -17.99 -13.31 9.11
N ARG A 216 -19.10 -13.13 9.84
CA ARG A 216 -19.12 -13.29 11.30
C ARG A 216 -18.76 -14.73 11.71
N GLU A 217 -19.25 -15.73 10.98
CA GLU A 217 -18.88 -17.13 11.19
C GLU A 217 -17.39 -17.37 10.89
N ARG A 218 -16.87 -16.87 9.76
CA ARG A 218 -15.44 -16.94 9.42
C ARG A 218 -14.56 -16.32 10.49
N LEU A 219 -14.94 -15.17 11.05
CA LEU A 219 -14.18 -14.49 12.10
C LEU A 219 -14.03 -15.35 13.36
N GLN A 220 -15.12 -16.01 13.78
CA GLN A 220 -15.11 -16.93 14.92
C GLN A 220 -14.20 -18.14 14.68
N GLN A 221 -14.17 -18.65 13.45
CA GLN A 221 -13.31 -19.77 13.04
C GLN A 221 -11.83 -19.36 12.87
N LEU A 222 -11.56 -18.13 12.41
CA LEU A 222 -10.23 -17.58 12.15
C LEU A 222 -9.43 -17.36 13.43
N LYS A 223 -10.06 -16.84 14.49
CA LYS A 223 -9.38 -16.42 15.73
C LYS A 223 -8.52 -17.53 16.35
N SER A 224 -8.98 -18.78 16.38
CA SER A 224 -8.22 -19.91 16.94
C SER A 224 -7.12 -20.48 16.03
N ARG A 225 -7.10 -20.12 14.73
CA ARG A 225 -6.03 -20.53 13.80
C ARG A 225 -4.93 -19.48 13.69
N ALA A 226 -5.30 -18.21 13.60
CA ALA A 226 -4.38 -17.13 13.30
C ALA A 226 -3.77 -16.44 14.54
N LEU A 227 -4.39 -16.55 15.72
CA LEU A 227 -3.90 -15.88 16.95
C LEU A 227 -2.92 -16.78 17.74
N VAL A 228 -1.86 -17.23 17.05
CA VAL A 228 -0.80 -18.10 17.60
C VAL A 228 0.43 -17.29 18.01
N VAL A 229 1.11 -17.68 19.10
CA VAL A 229 2.40 -17.11 19.47
C VAL A 229 3.51 -17.51 18.48
N GLN A 230 4.48 -16.63 18.20
CA GLN A 230 5.74 -17.01 17.55
C GLN A 230 6.86 -17.06 18.60
N TYR A 231 7.36 -18.27 18.86
CA TYR A 231 8.59 -18.48 19.61
C TYR A 231 9.24 -19.77 19.12
N GLY A 232 10.23 -19.66 18.25
CA GLY A 232 10.98 -20.77 17.65
C GLY A 232 12.50 -20.60 17.70
N GLY A 233 13.02 -19.41 17.98
CA GLY A 233 14.46 -19.14 17.96
C GLY A 233 15.05 -19.16 16.54
N ALA A 234 16.38 -19.14 16.43
CA ALA A 234 17.11 -18.82 15.19
C ALA A 234 16.68 -19.57 13.90
N ALA A 235 16.29 -20.84 14.03
CA ALA A 235 15.87 -21.71 12.92
C ALA A 235 14.60 -22.52 13.29
N GLY A 236 13.79 -22.04 14.24
CA GLY A 236 12.57 -22.72 14.66
C GLY A 236 12.73 -23.94 15.59
N THR A 237 13.97 -24.34 15.89
CA THR A 237 14.30 -25.53 16.72
C THR A 237 14.37 -25.27 18.22
N LEU A 238 14.35 -24.01 18.67
CA LEU A 238 14.53 -23.60 20.07
C LEU A 238 15.84 -24.06 20.76
N ALA A 239 16.84 -24.51 19.99
CA ALA A 239 18.09 -25.09 20.49
C ALA A 239 18.90 -24.20 21.46
N SER A 240 18.66 -22.89 21.48
CA SER A 240 19.22 -21.96 22.48
C SER A 240 18.74 -22.21 23.92
N LEU A 241 17.71 -23.04 24.11
CA LEU A 241 17.20 -23.48 25.42
C LEU A 241 17.59 -24.93 25.79
N GLY A 242 18.44 -25.59 24.97
CA GLY A 242 18.88 -26.96 25.17
C GLY A 242 17.99 -28.00 24.48
N ASP A 243 18.33 -29.28 24.69
CA ASP A 243 17.72 -30.43 24.01
C ASP A 243 16.47 -31.00 24.74
N GLY A 244 16.06 -30.37 25.85
CA GLY A 244 14.94 -30.80 26.69
C GLY A 244 13.59 -30.15 26.30
N PRO A 245 12.51 -30.42 27.08
CA PRO A 245 11.18 -29.89 26.81
C PRO A 245 11.04 -28.38 27.08
N GLU A 246 12.01 -27.76 27.78
CA GLU A 246 11.93 -26.41 28.33
C GLU A 246 11.58 -25.35 27.26
N GLY A 247 12.10 -25.50 26.04
CA GLY A 247 11.77 -24.58 24.94
C GLY A 247 10.29 -24.62 24.54
N VAL A 248 9.71 -25.81 24.47
CA VAL A 248 8.30 -26.01 24.12
C VAL A 248 7.39 -25.58 25.29
N ASP A 249 7.80 -25.87 26.52
CA ASP A 249 7.10 -25.43 27.73
C ASP A 249 7.10 -23.89 27.86
N VAL A 250 8.22 -23.23 27.58
CA VAL A 250 8.30 -21.75 27.52
C VAL A 250 7.38 -21.20 26.43
N ARG A 251 7.34 -21.79 25.23
CA ARG A 251 6.41 -21.35 24.16
C ARG A 251 4.96 -21.47 24.62
N LYS A 252 4.60 -22.60 25.23
CA LYS A 252 3.26 -22.85 25.75
C LYS A 252 2.88 -21.87 26.87
N GLN A 253 3.82 -21.56 27.77
CA GLN A 253 3.58 -20.62 28.86
C GLN A 253 3.52 -19.16 28.36
N LEU A 254 4.31 -18.79 27.35
CA LEU A 254 4.22 -17.49 26.69
C LEU A 254 2.88 -17.30 25.98
N ALA A 255 2.37 -18.35 25.32
CA ALA A 255 1.04 -18.35 24.72
C ALA A 255 -0.03 -18.05 25.79
N ALA A 256 0.02 -18.75 26.93
CA ALA A 256 -0.89 -18.53 28.06
C ALA A 256 -0.79 -17.11 28.67
N GLU A 257 0.43 -16.59 28.89
CA GLU A 257 0.69 -15.23 29.38
C GLU A 257 0.12 -14.13 28.48
N LEU A 258 0.11 -14.34 27.16
CA LEU A 258 -0.40 -13.40 26.16
C LEU A 258 -1.86 -13.64 25.76
N GLY A 259 -2.47 -14.74 26.23
CA GLY A 259 -3.78 -15.20 25.78
C GLY A 259 -3.82 -15.48 24.27
N LEU A 260 -2.77 -16.09 23.75
CA LEU A 260 -2.64 -16.58 22.38
C LEU A 260 -2.62 -18.12 22.38
N GLU A 261 -2.86 -18.72 21.22
CA GLU A 261 -2.75 -20.16 21.04
C GLU A 261 -1.29 -20.61 20.93
N ASN A 262 -0.97 -21.78 21.48
CA ASN A 262 0.35 -22.40 21.31
C ASN A 262 0.35 -23.20 20.00
N PRO A 263 1.16 -22.83 18.98
CA PRO A 263 1.21 -23.60 17.76
C PRO A 263 1.83 -24.99 18.00
N THR A 264 1.50 -25.96 17.14
CA THR A 264 2.08 -27.32 17.22
C THR A 264 3.57 -27.31 16.87
N ILE A 265 3.95 -26.56 15.84
CA ILE A 265 5.32 -26.38 15.36
C ILE A 265 5.61 -24.88 15.11
N THR A 266 6.87 -24.53 14.87
CA THR A 266 7.25 -23.15 14.50
C THR A 266 6.65 -22.75 13.15
N TRP A 267 6.31 -21.47 12.98
CA TRP A 267 5.68 -20.95 11.75
C TRP A 267 6.47 -19.80 11.09
N HIS A 268 7.79 -19.71 11.34
CA HIS A 268 8.70 -18.69 10.79
C HIS A 268 8.46 -18.34 9.30
N VAL A 269 8.24 -19.35 8.46
CA VAL A 269 7.95 -19.21 7.02
C VAL A 269 6.56 -19.73 6.63
N ALA A 270 5.82 -20.36 7.55
CA ALA A 270 4.44 -20.78 7.35
C ALA A 270 3.51 -19.59 7.59
N ARG A 271 3.43 -18.68 6.61
CA ARG A 271 2.66 -17.43 6.71
C ARG A 271 1.18 -17.60 6.34
N ASP A 272 0.66 -18.82 6.27
CA ASP A 272 -0.71 -19.13 5.86
C ASP A 272 -1.76 -18.54 6.84
N GLY A 273 -1.51 -18.57 8.15
CA GLY A 273 -2.39 -17.93 9.14
C GLY A 273 -2.46 -16.40 8.99
N ILE A 274 -1.34 -15.76 8.65
CA ILE A 274 -1.27 -14.31 8.37
C ILE A 274 -2.00 -13.99 7.05
N ALA A 275 -1.79 -14.80 6.02
CA ALA A 275 -2.52 -14.70 4.76
C ALA A 275 -4.03 -14.93 4.94
N GLU A 276 -4.45 -15.83 5.84
CA GLU A 276 -5.87 -16.05 6.15
C GLU A 276 -6.53 -14.78 6.71
N VAL A 277 -5.85 -14.07 7.61
CA VAL A 277 -6.32 -12.79 8.17
C VAL A 277 -6.51 -11.74 7.07
N THR A 278 -5.52 -11.50 6.21
CA THR A 278 -5.64 -10.47 5.17
C THR A 278 -6.63 -10.85 4.08
N ASN A 279 -6.75 -12.14 3.72
CA ASN A 279 -7.80 -12.61 2.83
C ASN A 279 -9.20 -12.47 3.44
N PHE A 280 -9.36 -12.68 4.74
CA PHE A 280 -10.63 -12.45 5.44
C PHE A 280 -11.05 -10.96 5.38
N LEU A 281 -10.11 -10.03 5.60
CA LEU A 281 -10.37 -8.59 5.44
C LEU A 281 -10.74 -8.24 3.98
N ALA A 282 -10.09 -8.85 2.98
CA ALA A 282 -10.45 -8.68 1.58
C ALA A 282 -11.84 -9.25 1.23
N LEU A 283 -12.27 -10.34 1.86
CA LEU A 283 -13.62 -10.91 1.69
C LEU A 283 -14.71 -9.99 2.27
N ILE A 284 -14.46 -9.33 3.40
CA ILE A 284 -15.31 -8.23 3.91
C ILE A 284 -15.33 -7.10 2.87
N GLY A 285 -14.14 -6.62 2.47
CA GLY A 285 -13.96 -5.54 1.50
C GLY A 285 -14.77 -5.76 0.22
N GLY A 286 -14.64 -6.92 -0.43
CA GLY A 286 -15.38 -7.25 -1.66
C GLY A 286 -16.91 -7.33 -1.45
N SER A 287 -17.37 -7.72 -0.26
CA SER A 287 -18.81 -7.76 0.04
C SER A 287 -19.38 -6.37 0.28
N LEU A 288 -18.63 -5.49 0.96
CA LEU A 288 -18.98 -4.07 1.09
C LEU A 288 -18.88 -3.34 -0.25
N GLY A 289 -17.87 -3.62 -1.07
CA GLY A 289 -17.71 -3.08 -2.42
C GLY A 289 -18.89 -3.41 -3.33
N LYS A 290 -19.48 -4.61 -3.21
CA LYS A 290 -20.74 -4.97 -3.90
C LYS A 290 -21.90 -4.09 -3.45
N ILE A 291 -22.06 -3.86 -2.14
CA ILE A 291 -23.12 -2.99 -1.59
C ILE A 291 -22.92 -1.56 -2.08
N ALA A 292 -21.70 -1.03 -1.97
CA ALA A 292 -21.35 0.31 -2.44
C ALA A 292 -21.60 0.51 -3.94
N LEU A 293 -21.22 -0.45 -4.79
CA LEU A 293 -21.48 -0.37 -6.22
C LEU A 293 -22.98 -0.39 -6.54
N ASP A 294 -23.78 -1.22 -5.85
CA ASP A 294 -25.24 -1.18 -5.98
C ASP A 294 -25.78 0.21 -5.57
N LEU A 295 -25.29 0.79 -4.48
CA LEU A 295 -25.73 2.12 -3.99
C LEU A 295 -25.34 3.25 -4.94
N ILE A 296 -24.11 3.26 -5.47
CA ILE A 296 -23.64 4.21 -6.49
C ILE A 296 -24.58 4.17 -7.70
N ILE A 297 -24.81 2.97 -8.26
CA ILE A 297 -25.71 2.79 -9.42
C ILE A 297 -27.13 3.25 -9.08
N MET A 298 -27.69 2.82 -7.95
CA MET A 298 -29.06 3.16 -7.54
C MET A 298 -29.25 4.66 -7.21
N SER A 299 -28.18 5.38 -6.89
CA SER A 299 -28.19 6.83 -6.60
C SER A 299 -27.92 7.72 -7.83
N SER A 300 -27.61 7.14 -8.99
CA SER A 300 -27.56 7.87 -10.27
C SER A 300 -28.87 8.62 -10.55
N ASN A 301 -28.81 9.76 -11.25
CA ASN A 301 -30.01 10.59 -11.50
C ASN A 301 -31.09 9.85 -12.31
N GLU A 302 -30.64 8.93 -13.16
CA GLU A 302 -31.46 8.08 -14.02
C GLU A 302 -32.29 7.10 -13.17
N LEU A 303 -31.69 6.51 -12.13
CA LEU A 303 -32.39 5.60 -11.22
C LEU A 303 -33.04 6.34 -10.04
N GLY A 304 -32.28 7.07 -9.23
CA GLY A 304 -32.76 7.89 -8.12
C GLY A 304 -33.41 7.12 -6.97
N GLU A 305 -33.13 5.82 -6.84
CA GLU A 305 -33.85 4.91 -5.93
C GLU A 305 -33.41 5.08 -4.47
N VAL A 306 -32.16 5.49 -4.24
CA VAL A 306 -31.58 5.73 -2.91
C VAL A 306 -30.62 6.91 -2.93
N ALA A 307 -30.37 7.51 -1.77
CA ALA A 307 -29.31 8.48 -1.56
C ALA A 307 -28.64 8.28 -0.19
N GLU A 308 -27.35 8.61 -0.11
CA GLU A 308 -26.61 8.63 1.16
C GLU A 308 -27.19 9.67 2.16
N PRO A 309 -26.94 9.52 3.47
CA PRO A 309 -27.47 10.41 4.49
C PRO A 309 -27.08 11.88 4.23
N PHE A 310 -28.06 12.78 4.25
CA PHE A 310 -27.80 14.20 4.02
C PHE A 310 -27.06 14.84 5.21
N VAL A 311 -25.80 15.20 4.98
CA VAL A 311 -24.99 16.03 5.88
C VAL A 311 -24.62 17.31 5.12
N PRO A 312 -24.76 18.52 5.71
CA PRO A 312 -24.39 19.77 5.04
C PRO A 312 -22.97 19.72 4.47
N HIS A 313 -22.86 20.04 3.17
CA HIS A 313 -21.62 20.00 2.38
C HIS A 313 -21.00 18.61 2.09
N ARG A 314 -21.53 17.49 2.62
CA ARG A 314 -21.02 16.16 2.28
C ARG A 314 -21.33 15.79 0.83
N GLY A 315 -20.30 15.36 0.08
CA GLY A 315 -20.42 15.06 -1.34
C GLY A 315 -20.75 16.25 -2.24
N ALA A 316 -20.55 17.49 -1.76
CA ALA A 316 -20.79 18.70 -2.53
C ALA A 316 -19.72 18.93 -3.61
N SER A 317 -20.11 19.52 -4.74
CA SER A 317 -19.19 19.93 -5.81
C SER A 317 -18.70 21.37 -5.63
N SER A 318 -17.48 21.68 -6.06
CA SER A 318 -16.99 23.06 -6.16
C SER A 318 -17.72 23.88 -7.24
N THR A 319 -18.35 23.23 -8.22
CA THR A 319 -18.98 23.87 -9.39
C THR A 319 -20.48 23.63 -9.54
N MET A 320 -21.04 22.62 -8.86
CA MET A 320 -22.44 22.20 -9.01
C MET A 320 -23.15 22.10 -7.64
N PRO A 321 -23.75 23.20 -7.15
CA PRO A 321 -24.32 23.27 -5.79
C PRO A 321 -25.40 22.23 -5.47
N GLN A 322 -26.08 21.71 -6.50
CA GLN A 322 -27.11 20.68 -6.39
C GLN A 322 -26.57 19.25 -6.32
N LYS A 323 -25.30 19.00 -6.69
CA LYS A 323 -24.75 17.64 -6.78
C LYS A 323 -24.52 17.05 -5.39
N ARG A 324 -24.90 15.78 -5.20
CA ARG A 324 -24.68 14.98 -4.00
C ARG A 324 -23.98 13.68 -4.40
N ASN A 325 -22.67 13.61 -4.24
CA ASN A 325 -21.88 12.42 -4.57
C ASN A 325 -22.00 11.36 -3.44
N PRO A 326 -22.07 10.05 -3.76
CA PRO A 326 -22.12 8.97 -2.77
C PRO A 326 -20.72 8.65 -2.21
N ILE A 327 -20.11 9.62 -1.52
CA ILE A 327 -18.71 9.57 -1.04
C ILE A 327 -18.42 8.32 -0.19
N SER A 328 -19.36 7.92 0.67
CA SER A 328 -19.15 6.76 1.54
C SER A 328 -18.97 5.50 0.68
N SER A 329 -19.80 5.36 -0.35
CA SER A 329 -19.77 4.26 -1.32
C SER A 329 -18.54 4.33 -2.23
N GLU A 330 -18.13 5.51 -2.70
CA GLU A 330 -16.90 5.72 -3.47
C GLU A 330 -15.66 5.22 -2.68
N VAL A 331 -15.56 5.59 -1.40
CA VAL A 331 -14.47 5.17 -0.50
C VAL A 331 -14.53 3.67 -0.19
N ILE A 332 -15.71 3.09 0.05
CA ILE A 332 -15.87 1.63 0.25
C ILE A 332 -15.45 0.84 -1.00
N LEU A 333 -15.80 1.33 -2.20
CA LEU A 333 -15.44 0.66 -3.45
C LEU A 333 -13.92 0.73 -3.68
N ALA A 334 -13.28 1.87 -3.42
CA ALA A 334 -11.83 2.00 -3.44
C ALA A 334 -11.15 1.06 -2.42
N ALA A 335 -11.61 1.07 -1.16
CA ALA A 335 -11.15 0.19 -0.09
C ALA A 335 -11.20 -1.30 -0.47
N SER A 336 -12.28 -1.73 -1.14
CA SER A 336 -12.44 -3.12 -1.59
C SER A 336 -11.36 -3.57 -2.59
N LYS A 337 -10.88 -2.65 -3.45
CA LYS A 337 -9.82 -2.91 -4.42
C LYS A 337 -8.44 -2.94 -3.75
N ILE A 338 -8.16 -2.01 -2.83
CA ILE A 338 -6.89 -1.95 -2.08
C ILE A 338 -6.72 -3.20 -1.19
N LEU A 339 -7.76 -3.59 -0.44
CA LEU A 339 -7.72 -4.79 0.42
C LEU A 339 -7.39 -6.07 -0.36
N ARG A 340 -7.93 -6.21 -1.58
CA ARG A 340 -7.61 -7.32 -2.49
C ARG A 340 -6.15 -7.29 -2.95
N SER A 341 -5.58 -6.10 -3.19
CA SER A 341 -4.16 -5.95 -3.52
C SER A 341 -3.27 -6.37 -2.35
N ASN A 342 -3.58 -5.90 -1.14
CA ASN A 342 -2.81 -6.24 0.07
C ASN A 342 -2.88 -7.74 0.41
N ALA A 343 -4.05 -8.39 0.27
CA ALA A 343 -4.16 -9.84 0.41
C ALA A 343 -3.33 -10.59 -0.65
N SER A 344 -3.30 -10.10 -1.90
CA SER A 344 -2.47 -10.68 -2.96
C SER A 344 -0.96 -10.52 -2.69
N LEU A 345 -0.57 -9.41 -2.08
CA LEU A 345 0.81 -9.13 -1.69
C LEU A 345 1.28 -10.06 -0.54
N VAL A 346 0.43 -10.34 0.44
CA VAL A 346 0.74 -11.28 1.54
C VAL A 346 0.77 -12.74 1.05
N LEU A 347 -0.11 -13.13 0.12
CA LEU A 347 -0.05 -14.45 -0.53
C LEU A 347 1.29 -14.65 -1.27
N ASP A 348 1.84 -13.61 -1.91
CA ASP A 348 3.16 -13.65 -2.55
C ASP A 348 4.34 -13.64 -1.54
N GLY A 349 4.08 -13.24 -0.29
CA GLY A 349 4.99 -13.36 0.85
C GLY A 349 5.13 -14.81 1.37
N MET A 350 4.11 -15.65 1.18
CA MET A 350 4.15 -17.07 1.57
C MET A 350 5.22 -17.88 0.81
N VAL A 351 5.63 -17.43 -0.38
CA VAL A 351 6.71 -18.06 -1.14
C VAL A 351 8.05 -17.54 -0.62
N SER A 352 8.62 -18.30 0.32
CA SER A 352 9.82 -17.97 1.07
C SER A 352 10.88 -19.06 0.99
N ASP A 353 12.14 -18.68 1.23
CA ASP A 353 13.32 -19.55 1.27
C ASP A 353 13.57 -20.14 2.66
N PHE A 354 13.90 -21.44 2.69
CA PHE A 354 14.37 -22.20 3.85
C PHE A 354 13.56 -21.98 5.14
N GLU A 355 14.19 -22.06 6.31
CA GLU A 355 13.52 -21.94 7.62
C GLU A 355 13.25 -20.49 8.03
N ARG A 356 13.79 -19.49 7.31
CA ARG A 356 13.56 -18.07 7.57
C ARG A 356 13.77 -17.20 6.32
N ALA A 357 12.71 -16.50 5.92
CA ALA A 357 12.60 -15.77 4.66
C ALA A 357 13.56 -14.56 4.52
N SER A 358 14.31 -14.53 3.41
CA SER A 358 15.21 -13.45 3.01
C SER A 358 14.49 -12.31 2.29
N GLY A 359 13.59 -11.61 2.99
CA GLY A 359 12.88 -10.44 2.47
C GLY A 359 11.34 -10.54 2.41
N PRO A 360 10.71 -11.62 1.89
CA PRO A 360 9.27 -11.67 1.63
C PRO A 360 8.32 -11.33 2.79
N TRP A 361 8.73 -11.53 4.05
CA TRP A 361 7.93 -11.18 5.22
C TRP A 361 7.85 -9.66 5.52
N HIS A 362 8.75 -8.84 4.96
CA HIS A 362 8.69 -7.37 5.10
C HIS A 362 7.44 -6.75 4.46
N LEU A 363 6.81 -7.46 3.51
CA LEU A 363 5.56 -7.06 2.87
C LEU A 363 4.42 -6.91 3.87
N GLU A 364 4.45 -7.72 4.93
CA GLU A 364 3.43 -7.78 5.97
C GLU A 364 3.43 -6.50 6.82
N TRP A 365 4.57 -5.83 6.95
CA TRP A 365 4.71 -4.57 7.70
C TRP A 365 3.96 -3.41 7.03
N VAL A 366 3.75 -3.50 5.71
CA VAL A 366 2.90 -2.58 4.94
C VAL A 366 1.46 -3.12 4.90
N ALA A 367 1.31 -4.36 4.44
CA ALA A 367 -0.01 -4.90 4.08
C ALA A 367 -0.93 -5.14 5.28
N ILE A 368 -0.44 -5.60 6.44
CA ILE A 368 -1.31 -5.92 7.59
C ILE A 368 -1.89 -4.65 8.22
N PRO A 369 -1.08 -3.64 8.65
CA PRO A 369 -1.62 -2.45 9.30
C PRO A 369 -2.63 -1.71 8.42
N GLU A 370 -2.28 -1.53 7.14
CA GLU A 370 -3.14 -0.84 6.18
C GLU A 370 -4.43 -1.61 5.92
N SER A 371 -4.38 -2.95 5.78
CA SER A 371 -5.59 -3.75 5.61
C SER A 371 -6.56 -3.62 6.79
N PHE A 372 -6.07 -3.56 8.02
CA PHE A 372 -6.93 -3.35 9.19
C PHE A 372 -7.54 -1.95 9.22
N VAL A 373 -6.74 -0.91 8.96
CA VAL A 373 -7.23 0.47 8.90
C VAL A 373 -8.32 0.61 7.84
N ILE A 374 -8.03 0.18 6.60
CA ILE A 374 -8.93 0.26 5.44
C ILE A 374 -10.22 -0.54 5.66
N ALA A 375 -10.14 -1.76 6.22
CA ALA A 375 -11.32 -2.58 6.47
C ALA A 375 -12.23 -1.98 7.56
N VAL A 376 -11.65 -1.43 8.64
CA VAL A 376 -12.43 -0.70 9.66
C VAL A 376 -13.03 0.59 9.08
N GLY A 377 -12.29 1.32 8.24
CA GLY A 377 -12.79 2.48 7.52
C GLY A 377 -13.98 2.15 6.63
N ALA A 378 -13.87 1.11 5.79
CA ALA A 378 -14.95 0.65 4.93
C ALA A 378 -16.19 0.20 5.73
N LEU A 379 -16.01 -0.52 6.84
CA LEU A 379 -17.11 -0.89 7.74
C LEU A 379 -17.75 0.35 8.38
N HIS A 380 -16.97 1.35 8.79
CA HIS A 380 -17.49 2.59 9.38
C HIS A 380 -18.27 3.44 8.36
N GLN A 381 -17.77 3.60 7.14
CA GLN A 381 -18.50 4.28 6.06
C GLN A 381 -19.78 3.51 5.68
N ALA A 382 -19.75 2.17 5.69
CA ALA A 382 -20.93 1.34 5.42
C ALA A 382 -21.98 1.47 6.54
N GLU A 383 -21.55 1.45 7.80
CA GLU A 383 -22.40 1.67 8.99
C GLU A 383 -23.11 3.04 8.90
N PHE A 384 -22.36 4.11 8.58
CA PHE A 384 -22.92 5.44 8.37
C PHE A 384 -23.91 5.50 7.21
N ALA A 385 -23.52 5.03 6.02
CA ALA A 385 -24.32 5.12 4.80
C ALA A 385 -25.62 4.32 4.88
N LEU A 386 -25.58 3.12 5.46
CA LEU A 386 -26.73 2.22 5.55
C LEU A 386 -27.69 2.62 6.68
N SER A 387 -27.18 3.04 7.84
CA SER A 387 -28.03 3.42 8.99
C SER A 387 -28.88 4.67 8.73
N GLY A 388 -28.41 5.57 7.85
CA GLY A 388 -29.13 6.78 7.45
C GLY A 388 -29.57 6.79 5.98
N LEU A 389 -29.62 5.62 5.32
CA LEU A 389 -29.91 5.54 3.89
C LEU A 389 -31.31 6.09 3.57
N VAL A 390 -31.36 7.07 2.66
CA VAL A 390 -32.62 7.62 2.16
C VAL A 390 -33.11 6.73 1.03
N VAL A 391 -34.32 6.18 1.15
CA VAL A 391 -34.91 5.26 0.16
C VAL A 391 -36.15 5.90 -0.45
N ASP A 392 -36.15 6.11 -1.77
CA ASP A 392 -37.28 6.68 -2.50
C ASP A 392 -38.19 5.57 -3.03
N LYS A 393 -39.25 5.29 -2.27
CA LYS A 393 -40.26 4.27 -2.61
C LYS A 393 -41.05 4.62 -3.87
N GLU A 394 -41.30 5.90 -4.11
CA GLU A 394 -42.07 6.36 -5.28
C GLU A 394 -41.22 6.21 -6.54
N ARG A 395 -39.94 6.55 -6.48
CA ARG A 395 -39.00 6.37 -7.59
C ARG A 395 -38.74 4.90 -7.90
N MET A 396 -38.59 4.04 -6.88
CA MET A 396 -38.51 2.58 -7.09
C MET A 396 -39.76 2.02 -7.80
N ALA A 397 -40.95 2.47 -7.41
CA ALA A 397 -42.21 2.09 -8.06
C ALA A 397 -42.32 2.64 -9.50
N ALA A 398 -41.88 3.88 -9.74
CA ALA A 398 -41.85 4.48 -11.07
C ALA A 398 -40.88 3.75 -12.02
N ASN A 399 -39.69 3.38 -11.53
CA ASN A 399 -38.72 2.58 -12.29
C ASN A 399 -39.24 1.17 -12.58
N LEU A 400 -40.01 0.56 -11.68
CA LEU A 400 -40.70 -0.71 -11.95
C LEU A 400 -41.79 -0.55 -13.03
N ALA A 401 -42.58 0.53 -12.94
CA ALA A 401 -43.65 0.84 -13.87
C ALA A 401 -43.17 1.26 -15.27
N SER A 402 -41.93 1.75 -15.42
CA SER A 402 -41.36 2.14 -16.72
C SER A 402 -41.32 0.99 -17.74
N THR A 403 -41.33 -0.26 -17.26
CA THR A 403 -41.44 -1.48 -18.07
C THR A 403 -42.80 -1.70 -18.71
N ARG A 404 -43.81 -0.88 -18.37
CA ARG A 404 -45.20 -0.97 -18.86
C ARG A 404 -45.82 -2.37 -18.70
N GLY A 405 -45.46 -3.06 -17.62
CA GLY A 405 -45.94 -4.41 -17.30
C GLY A 405 -45.16 -5.56 -17.96
N LEU A 406 -44.16 -5.29 -18.82
CA LEU A 406 -43.36 -6.35 -19.44
C LEU A 406 -42.57 -7.18 -18.40
N ILE A 407 -42.23 -6.58 -17.27
CA ILE A 407 -41.45 -7.21 -16.20
C ILE A 407 -42.17 -8.39 -15.50
N VAL A 408 -43.49 -8.53 -15.65
CA VAL A 408 -44.25 -9.71 -15.15
C VAL A 408 -44.44 -10.79 -16.23
N GLY A 409 -43.73 -10.70 -17.35
CA GLY A 409 -43.85 -11.64 -18.48
C GLY A 409 -43.63 -13.11 -18.10
N GLU A 410 -42.66 -13.41 -17.22
CA GLU A 410 -42.46 -14.78 -16.72
C GLU A 410 -43.67 -15.29 -15.94
N ALA A 411 -44.22 -14.48 -15.04
CA ALA A 411 -45.39 -14.86 -14.24
C ALA A 411 -46.62 -15.11 -15.14
N LEU A 412 -46.79 -14.32 -16.21
CA LEU A 412 -47.82 -14.54 -17.21
C LEU A 412 -47.60 -15.85 -18.00
N MET A 413 -46.35 -16.13 -18.44
CA MET A 413 -46.02 -17.39 -19.10
C MET A 413 -46.26 -18.60 -18.19
N MET A 414 -45.86 -18.52 -16.92
CA MET A 414 -46.08 -19.59 -15.93
C MET A 414 -47.56 -19.79 -15.58
N ALA A 415 -48.37 -18.72 -15.59
CA ALA A 415 -49.82 -18.83 -15.45
C ALA A 415 -50.44 -19.53 -16.67
N LEU A 416 -50.09 -19.11 -17.89
CA LEU A 416 -50.56 -19.73 -19.14
C LEU A 416 -50.14 -21.20 -19.23
N ALA A 417 -48.90 -21.54 -18.87
CA ALA A 417 -48.38 -22.90 -18.89
C ALA A 417 -49.18 -23.87 -18.00
N LYS A 418 -49.77 -23.38 -16.89
CA LYS A 418 -50.66 -24.17 -16.03
C LYS A 418 -52.02 -24.45 -16.68
N PHE A 419 -52.52 -23.56 -17.54
CA PHE A 419 -53.75 -23.78 -18.31
C PHE A 419 -53.53 -24.64 -19.57
N THR A 420 -52.29 -24.74 -20.06
CA THR A 420 -51.95 -25.57 -21.23
C THR A 420 -51.36 -26.94 -20.87
N GLN A 421 -51.34 -27.34 -19.60
CA GLN A 421 -51.10 -28.75 -19.27
C GLN A 421 -52.23 -29.60 -19.85
N PRO A 422 -51.94 -30.67 -20.60
CA PRO A 422 -52.99 -31.51 -21.16
C PRO A 422 -53.68 -32.27 -20.02
N ALA A 423 -54.93 -31.88 -19.72
CA ALA A 423 -55.87 -32.80 -19.11
C ALA A 423 -56.01 -34.03 -20.02
N ASP A 424 -56.16 -35.21 -19.41
CA ASP A 424 -56.30 -36.50 -20.12
C ASP A 424 -57.20 -36.38 -21.35
N THR A 425 -56.68 -36.82 -22.51
CA THR A 425 -57.30 -36.58 -23.82
C THR A 425 -58.59 -37.36 -24.01
N LYS A 426 -59.70 -36.83 -23.49
CA LYS A 426 -61.09 -37.15 -23.85
C LYS A 426 -62.03 -35.94 -23.75
N ALA A 427 -61.90 -34.96 -24.65
CA ALA A 427 -63.05 -34.30 -25.30
C ALA A 427 -62.64 -33.27 -26.37
N GLN A 428 -63.33 -33.39 -27.51
CA GLN A 428 -63.63 -32.48 -28.63
C GLN A 428 -63.10 -31.02 -28.71
N PRO A 429 -62.94 -30.48 -29.94
CA PRO A 429 -62.45 -29.13 -30.18
C PRO A 429 -63.49 -28.05 -29.82
N LEU A 430 -63.08 -27.09 -29.00
CA LEU A 430 -63.92 -25.97 -28.56
C LEU A 430 -63.98 -24.84 -29.61
N GLY A 431 -64.64 -25.14 -30.73
CA GLY A 431 -65.39 -24.12 -31.45
C GLY A 431 -66.65 -23.77 -30.65
N SER A 432 -66.94 -22.46 -30.48
CA SER A 432 -68.11 -21.90 -29.79
C SER A 432 -68.26 -22.18 -28.28
N ALA A 433 -67.77 -21.23 -27.45
CA ALA A 433 -68.28 -20.98 -26.09
C ALA A 433 -67.96 -19.55 -25.58
N ILE A 434 -68.12 -18.52 -26.41
CA ILE A 434 -68.17 -17.14 -25.89
C ILE A 434 -69.57 -16.89 -25.33
N LYS A 435 -69.75 -17.07 -24.01
CA LYS A 435 -70.67 -16.31 -23.12
C LYS A 435 -70.75 -16.95 -21.73
N GLY A 436 -70.48 -16.16 -20.70
CA GLY A 436 -71.04 -16.37 -19.35
C GLY A 436 -70.15 -17.07 -18.31
N SER A 437 -69.17 -16.33 -17.76
CA SER A 437 -68.81 -16.48 -16.34
C SER A 437 -68.23 -15.16 -15.80
N SER A 438 -68.86 -14.61 -14.77
CA SER A 438 -68.52 -13.33 -14.16
C SER A 438 -67.48 -13.52 -13.05
N GLN A 439 -66.18 -13.39 -13.37
CA GLN A 439 -65.12 -13.35 -12.35
C GLN A 439 -63.79 -12.75 -12.87
N TYR A 440 -63.85 -11.62 -13.59
CA TYR A 440 -62.67 -10.89 -14.06
C TYR A 440 -62.81 -9.36 -13.93
N GLU A 441 -63.12 -8.87 -12.72
CA GLU A 441 -63.03 -7.43 -12.38
C GLU A 441 -62.36 -7.24 -11.02
N THR A 442 -61.05 -7.49 -10.94
CA THR A 442 -60.17 -6.97 -9.87
C THR A 442 -58.69 -7.12 -10.25
N LEU A 443 -58.23 -6.36 -11.26
CA LEU A 443 -56.79 -6.07 -11.49
C LEU A 443 -56.53 -4.99 -12.58
N TYR A 444 -57.53 -4.17 -12.95
CA TYR A 444 -57.45 -3.18 -14.04
C TYR A 444 -58.00 -1.80 -13.67
N GLN A 445 -57.69 -1.31 -12.46
CA GLN A 445 -57.89 0.10 -12.10
C GLN A 445 -56.66 0.67 -11.40
N TYR A 446 -55.74 1.23 -12.19
CA TYR A 446 -54.90 2.41 -11.84
C TYR A 446 -54.17 2.92 -13.10
N SER A 447 -54.93 3.32 -14.14
CA SER A 447 -54.38 4.02 -15.31
C SER A 447 -55.42 4.92 -16.01
N SER A 448 -55.78 6.02 -15.35
CA SER A 448 -56.33 7.28 -15.87
C SER A 448 -56.59 8.12 -14.61
N ILE A 449 -56.17 9.38 -14.51
CA ILE A 449 -56.57 10.51 -15.35
C ILE A 449 -55.40 11.51 -15.46
N LEU A 450 -55.06 11.95 -16.67
CA LEU A 450 -54.42 13.22 -16.95
C LEU A 450 -55.05 13.85 -18.20
N ASP A 451 -55.21 15.18 -18.13
CA ASP A 451 -55.77 16.14 -19.12
C ASP A 451 -57.31 16.13 -19.27
N GLU A 452 -58.03 17.26 -19.19
CA GLU A 452 -57.78 18.58 -19.80
C GLU A 452 -58.18 19.80 -18.92
N ARG A 453 -57.65 21.00 -19.27
CA ARG A 453 -58.03 22.35 -18.76
C ARG A 453 -59.25 22.90 -19.55
N PRO A 454 -60.01 23.98 -19.16
CA PRO A 454 -59.49 25.22 -18.55
C PRO A 454 -60.40 26.18 -17.70
N MET A 455 -59.74 27.17 -17.07
CA MET A 455 -60.13 28.61 -16.90
C MET A 455 -61.24 29.13 -15.92
N VAL A 456 -60.88 30.26 -15.28
CA VAL A 456 -61.67 31.32 -14.57
C VAL A 456 -62.29 31.05 -13.17
N GLY A 457 -61.97 31.91 -12.17
CA GLY A 457 -62.83 32.11 -10.98
C GLY A 457 -62.17 32.77 -9.76
N ARG A 458 -62.51 34.03 -9.46
CA ARG A 458 -61.93 34.91 -8.41
C ARG A 458 -62.22 34.54 -6.93
N GLY A 459 -61.32 34.95 -6.03
CA GLY A 459 -61.56 35.21 -4.59
C GLY A 459 -61.23 34.05 -3.64
N THR A 460 -60.75 34.25 -2.39
CA THR A 460 -60.39 35.47 -1.62
C THR A 460 -59.46 35.05 -0.46
N TYR A 461 -58.42 35.83 -0.14
CA TYR A 461 -57.51 35.54 0.99
C TYR A 461 -57.93 36.28 2.28
N ALA A 462 -58.25 35.53 3.33
CA ALA A 462 -58.39 35.91 4.76
C ALA A 462 -58.49 34.61 5.58
N GLN A 463 -58.05 34.46 6.83
CA GLN A 463 -57.38 35.37 7.76
C GLN A 463 -56.56 34.57 8.80
N MET A 464 -55.49 35.20 9.28
CA MET A 464 -54.80 35.12 10.59
C MET A 464 -55.31 34.17 11.69
N GLY A 465 -54.37 33.62 12.49
CA GLY A 465 -54.68 32.99 13.80
C GLY A 465 -53.46 32.43 14.56
N GLN A 466 -52.71 33.27 15.27
CA GLN A 466 -51.72 32.82 16.28
C GLN A 466 -52.40 32.42 17.59
N VAL A 467 -51.84 31.45 18.34
CA VAL A 467 -51.77 31.51 19.82
C VAL A 467 -50.45 30.88 20.29
N LEU A 468 -49.85 31.47 21.33
CA LEU A 468 -48.54 31.14 21.90
C LEU A 468 -48.67 31.10 23.44
N THR A 469 -47.86 30.28 24.11
CA THR A 469 -47.43 30.41 25.54
C THR A 469 -48.29 29.86 26.68
N GLN A 470 -47.55 29.41 27.72
CA GLN A 470 -47.86 29.07 29.13
C GLN A 470 -47.76 27.55 29.41
N LEU A 471 -46.99 27.07 30.39
CA LEU A 471 -46.60 27.68 31.67
C LEU A 471 -45.09 27.53 32.01
N THR A 472 -44.52 28.57 32.61
CA THR A 472 -43.27 28.54 33.38
C THR A 472 -43.56 28.96 34.83
N SER A 473 -43.08 28.21 35.83
CA SER A 473 -42.43 28.75 37.06
C SER A 473 -42.36 27.71 38.20
N GLN A 474 -41.16 27.39 38.69
CA GLN A 474 -40.83 27.40 40.13
C GLN A 474 -39.33 27.69 40.36
N SER A 475 -39.03 28.43 41.42
CA SER A 475 -37.74 28.95 41.90
C SER A 475 -37.18 28.09 43.07
N HIS A 476 -35.91 28.07 43.52
CA HIS A 476 -34.64 28.80 43.28
C HIS A 476 -33.53 28.09 44.13
N PRO A 477 -32.28 28.58 44.33
CA PRO A 477 -31.31 29.25 43.45
C PRO A 477 -29.85 28.66 43.57
N HIS A 478 -28.91 29.22 42.80
CA HIS A 478 -27.43 29.25 43.02
C HIS A 478 -26.64 28.03 43.57
N ARG A 479 -25.83 27.42 42.70
CA ARG A 479 -24.37 27.20 42.92
C ARG A 479 -23.65 26.83 41.61
N TRP A 480 -23.06 27.80 40.92
CA TRP A 480 -22.17 27.54 39.78
C TRP A 480 -20.74 27.29 40.27
N ASN A 481 -20.38 26.01 40.44
CA ASN A 481 -18.98 25.63 40.48
C ASN A 481 -18.43 25.68 39.04
N ALA A 482 -17.80 26.79 38.69
CA ALA A 482 -17.04 26.92 37.46
C ALA A 482 -15.77 26.06 37.54
N CYS A 483 -15.91 24.77 37.24
CA CYS A 483 -14.76 23.96 36.83
C CYS A 483 -14.26 24.52 35.50
N ILE A 484 -13.25 25.38 35.59
CA ILE A 484 -12.44 25.82 34.45
C ILE A 484 -11.82 24.55 33.85
N ARG A 485 -12.44 24.03 32.78
CA ARG A 485 -11.75 23.11 31.87
C ARG A 485 -10.63 23.91 31.21
N LEU A 486 -9.44 23.83 31.79
CA LEU A 486 -8.20 24.10 31.07
C LEU A 486 -8.30 23.38 29.71
N PRO A 487 -8.11 24.08 28.58
CA PRO A 487 -8.14 23.41 27.29
C PRO A 487 -7.06 22.33 27.26
N THR A 488 -7.43 21.12 26.85
CA THR A 488 -6.56 19.94 26.72
C THR A 488 -5.59 20.07 25.52
N LEU A 489 -4.87 21.19 25.46
CA LEU A 489 -3.86 21.51 24.44
C LEU A 489 -2.49 20.84 24.66
N LEU A 490 -2.34 20.05 25.73
CA LEU A 490 -1.10 19.35 26.09
C LEU A 490 -1.23 17.81 26.07
N GLN A 491 -2.33 17.26 25.54
CA GLN A 491 -2.56 15.81 25.49
C GLN A 491 -2.92 15.25 24.11
N ARG A 492 -2.86 16.07 23.04
CA ARG A 492 -2.68 15.55 21.68
C ARG A 492 -1.23 15.09 21.51
N ARG A 493 -0.90 13.91 22.05
CA ARG A 493 0.20 13.12 21.49
C ARG A 493 -0.13 12.93 20.01
N ALA A 494 0.84 13.18 19.12
CA ALA A 494 0.65 12.82 17.73
C ALA A 494 0.29 11.33 17.66
N LEU A 495 -0.81 10.99 16.99
CA LEU A 495 -1.08 9.60 16.61
C LEU A 495 0.16 9.14 15.84
N GLY A 496 0.79 8.05 16.29
CA GLY A 496 1.95 7.49 15.61
C GLY A 496 1.56 7.02 14.22
N SER A 497 2.52 7.04 13.30
CA SER A 497 2.33 6.51 11.95
C SER A 497 2.06 4.99 12.00
N ILE A 498 1.35 4.51 10.99
CA ILE A 498 0.85 3.14 10.84
C ILE A 498 1.42 2.47 9.60
N SER A 499 1.53 3.20 8.48
CA SER A 499 2.19 2.66 7.29
C SER A 499 3.69 2.59 7.56
N ALA A 500 4.33 1.46 7.23
CA ALA A 500 5.79 1.35 7.28
C ALA A 500 6.49 2.39 6.37
N ILE A 501 5.76 2.97 5.40
CA ILE A 501 6.23 4.05 4.53
C ILE A 501 6.35 5.37 5.28
N ASP A 502 5.48 5.69 6.25
CA ASP A 502 5.53 6.93 7.05
C ASP A 502 6.15 6.75 8.45
N SER A 503 6.25 5.49 8.91
CA SER A 503 6.70 5.06 10.23
C SER A 503 7.97 5.78 10.70
N VAL A 504 7.95 6.26 11.95
CA VAL A 504 9.14 6.86 12.58
C VAL A 504 10.30 5.86 12.66
N ILE A 505 10.03 4.57 12.58
CA ILE A 505 10.99 3.47 12.77
C ILE A 505 11.43 2.87 11.43
N PHE A 506 10.51 2.59 10.50
CA PHE A 506 10.80 1.81 9.29
C PHE A 506 11.03 2.65 8.03
N ARG A 507 10.54 3.89 7.98
CA ARG A 507 10.43 4.66 6.72
C ARG A 507 11.74 4.85 5.96
N ASN A 508 12.87 4.93 6.67
CA ASN A 508 14.18 5.20 6.08
C ASN A 508 14.73 3.98 5.31
N LEU A 509 14.22 2.76 5.60
CA LEU A 509 14.50 1.57 4.79
C LEU A 509 13.86 1.70 3.41
N PHE A 510 12.63 2.22 3.36
CA PHE A 510 11.77 2.25 2.18
C PHE A 510 11.87 3.54 1.33
N GLY A 511 12.57 4.58 1.77
CA GLY A 511 12.78 5.78 0.95
C GLY A 511 13.46 6.95 1.68
N THR A 512 13.95 7.92 0.90
CA THR A 512 14.80 9.03 1.36
C THR A 512 14.03 10.32 1.67
N ASP A 513 14.56 11.18 2.54
CA ASP A 513 13.95 12.51 2.81
C ASP A 513 13.72 13.34 1.53
N GLU A 514 14.57 13.19 0.52
CA GLU A 514 14.47 13.84 -0.79
C GLU A 514 13.12 13.57 -1.48
N ILE A 515 12.75 12.30 -1.68
CA ILE A 515 11.49 11.93 -2.32
C ILE A 515 10.28 12.17 -1.40
N ARG A 516 10.46 12.05 -0.09
CA ARG A 516 9.44 12.35 0.93
C ARG A 516 9.02 13.82 0.90
N ASN A 517 9.97 14.74 0.71
CA ASN A 517 9.68 16.16 0.54
C ASN A 517 8.89 16.47 -0.74
N VAL A 518 8.95 15.63 -1.78
CA VAL A 518 8.11 15.78 -2.99
C VAL A 518 6.68 15.29 -2.73
N PHE A 519 6.52 14.13 -2.10
CA PHE A 519 5.23 13.43 -1.99
C PHE A 519 4.45 13.66 -0.69
N SER A 520 4.98 14.44 0.25
CA SER A 520 4.24 14.78 1.49
C SER A 520 2.96 15.59 1.24
N ASP A 521 1.97 15.47 2.13
CA ASP A 521 0.72 16.26 2.12
C ASP A 521 0.95 17.76 1.94
N GLN A 522 1.97 18.31 2.61
CA GLN A 522 2.29 19.74 2.53
C GLN A 522 2.79 20.11 1.13
N ALA A 523 3.59 19.26 0.50
CA ALA A 523 4.05 19.47 -0.86
C ALA A 523 2.89 19.33 -1.86
N TYR A 524 1.98 18.36 -1.65
CA TYR A 524 0.77 18.21 -2.46
C TYR A 524 -0.12 19.46 -2.40
N ILE A 525 -0.43 19.95 -1.20
CA ILE A 525 -1.24 21.17 -1.04
C ILE A 525 -0.52 22.40 -1.57
N ASN A 526 0.81 22.51 -1.43
CA ASN A 526 1.57 23.56 -2.10
C ASN A 526 1.37 23.48 -3.63
N ARG A 527 1.42 22.29 -4.24
CA ARG A 527 1.14 22.12 -5.68
C ARG A 527 -0.29 22.47 -6.06
N CYS A 528 -1.30 22.14 -5.25
CA CYS A 528 -2.67 22.59 -5.49
C CYS A 528 -2.78 24.14 -5.52
N VAL A 529 -2.07 24.83 -4.62
CA VAL A 529 -2.01 26.31 -4.62
C VAL A 529 -1.20 26.86 -5.80
N ASP A 530 -0.09 26.23 -6.17
CA ASP A 530 0.70 26.59 -7.36
C ASP A 530 -0.17 26.52 -8.63
N VAL A 531 -1.00 25.48 -8.76
CA VAL A 531 -1.92 25.26 -9.91
C VAL A 531 -3.04 26.30 -9.93
N GLU A 532 -3.67 26.63 -8.79
CA GLU A 532 -4.68 27.71 -8.72
C GLU A 532 -4.09 29.06 -9.15
N ALA A 533 -2.88 29.40 -8.68
CA ALA A 533 -2.20 30.62 -9.06
C ALA A 533 -1.80 30.63 -10.55
N ALA A 534 -1.34 29.49 -11.08
CA ALA A 534 -1.01 29.34 -12.50
C ALA A 534 -2.25 29.43 -13.40
N LEU A 535 -3.38 28.85 -12.99
CA LEU A 535 -4.66 28.96 -13.69
C LEU A 535 -5.10 30.42 -13.81
N ALA A 536 -5.04 31.18 -12.71
CA ALA A 536 -5.38 32.60 -12.74
C ALA A 536 -4.50 33.40 -13.73
N ARG A 537 -3.19 33.12 -13.78
CA ARG A 537 -2.28 33.76 -14.76
C ARG A 537 -2.58 33.35 -16.21
N ALA A 538 -2.81 32.06 -16.45
CA ALA A 538 -3.17 31.55 -17.78
C ALA A 538 -4.49 32.17 -18.29
N GLN A 539 -5.49 32.27 -17.41
CA GLN A 539 -6.77 32.91 -17.71
C GLN A 539 -6.64 34.41 -17.99
N ALA A 540 -5.79 35.13 -17.25
CA ALA A 540 -5.54 36.54 -17.54
C ALA A 540 -4.84 36.75 -18.90
N GLN A 541 -3.89 35.89 -19.26
CA GLN A 541 -3.22 35.95 -20.57
C GLN A 541 -4.18 35.63 -21.73
N CYS A 542 -5.18 34.78 -21.49
CA CYS A 542 -6.27 34.51 -22.43
C CYS A 542 -7.45 35.50 -22.34
N ASN A 543 -7.32 36.58 -21.55
CA ASN A 543 -8.36 37.59 -21.30
C ASN A 543 -9.68 37.07 -20.69
N VAL A 544 -9.66 35.89 -20.06
CA VAL A 544 -10.82 35.26 -19.38
C VAL A 544 -11.10 35.90 -18.01
N ILE A 545 -10.05 36.33 -17.30
CA ILE A 545 -10.17 37.09 -16.03
C ILE A 545 -9.31 38.37 -16.07
N PRO A 546 -9.61 39.38 -15.23
CA PRO A 546 -8.79 40.58 -15.15
C PRO A 546 -7.35 40.31 -14.69
N ALA A 547 -6.37 40.97 -15.31
CA ALA A 547 -4.95 40.76 -15.04
C ALA A 547 -4.52 41.24 -13.64
N ASP A 548 -5.16 42.27 -13.10
CA ASP A 548 -5.00 42.73 -11.72
C ASP A 548 -5.51 41.68 -10.72
N ALA A 549 -6.66 41.04 -10.99
CA ALA A 549 -7.17 39.96 -10.17
C ALA A 549 -6.23 38.73 -10.16
N ALA A 550 -5.65 38.37 -11.31
CA ALA A 550 -4.67 37.28 -11.39
C ALA A 550 -3.36 37.59 -10.63
N ALA A 551 -2.91 38.85 -10.65
CA ALA A 551 -1.76 39.31 -9.87
C ALA A 551 -2.05 39.31 -8.36
N ASP A 552 -3.25 39.75 -7.95
CA ASP A 552 -3.70 39.68 -6.55
C ASP A 552 -3.80 38.22 -6.07
N ILE A 553 -4.41 37.32 -6.85
CA ILE A 553 -4.46 35.88 -6.53
C ILE A 553 -3.04 35.32 -6.37
N THR A 554 -2.16 35.51 -7.36
CA THR A 554 -0.78 35.00 -7.33
C THR A 554 0.02 35.52 -6.14
N SER A 555 -0.21 36.76 -5.69
CA SER A 555 0.53 37.36 -4.58
C SER A 555 -0.04 37.03 -3.18
N ARG A 556 -1.33 36.64 -3.09
CA ARG A 556 -2.05 36.41 -1.82
C ARG A 556 -2.35 34.95 -1.51
N ALA A 557 -2.57 34.11 -2.53
CA ALA A 557 -2.83 32.68 -2.38
C ALA A 557 -1.57 31.95 -1.91
N LYS A 558 -1.35 31.88 -0.60
CA LYS A 558 -0.13 31.31 0.01
C LYS A 558 -0.45 30.07 0.82
N ALA A 559 0.06 28.93 0.39
CA ALA A 559 -0.09 27.65 1.10
C ALA A 559 0.40 27.70 2.56
N THR A 560 1.44 28.51 2.84
CA THR A 560 1.97 28.75 4.20
C THR A 560 1.00 29.46 5.15
N SER A 561 -0.11 30.00 4.64
CA SER A 561 -1.12 30.73 5.41
C SER A 561 -2.41 29.93 5.61
N LEU A 562 -2.46 28.68 5.14
CA LEU A 562 -3.61 27.79 5.32
C LEU A 562 -3.75 27.30 6.76
N ASP A 563 -4.99 27.24 7.24
CA ASP A 563 -5.35 26.47 8.42
C ASP A 563 -5.53 25.00 8.02
N MET A 564 -4.50 24.20 8.29
CA MET A 564 -4.47 22.77 7.97
C MET A 564 -5.45 21.94 8.82
N ASP A 565 -5.78 22.40 10.05
CA ASP A 565 -6.78 21.74 10.90
C ASP A 565 -8.19 22.00 10.34
N ARG A 566 -8.49 23.23 9.90
CA ARG A 566 -9.72 23.56 9.14
C ARG A 566 -9.78 22.78 7.83
N LEU A 567 -8.68 22.72 7.07
CA LEU A 567 -8.61 22.01 5.78
C LEU A 567 -8.95 20.53 5.94
N ARG A 568 -8.33 19.82 6.91
CA ARG A 568 -8.68 18.42 7.21
C ARG A 568 -10.14 18.28 7.60
N ASN A 569 -10.60 19.03 8.60
CA ASN A 569 -11.95 18.86 9.14
C ASN A 569 -13.05 19.15 8.09
N GLU A 570 -12.85 20.12 7.18
CA GLU A 570 -13.77 20.35 6.06
C GLU A 570 -13.62 19.27 4.96
N THR A 571 -12.42 18.72 4.73
CA THR A 571 -12.18 17.61 3.79
C THR A 571 -12.90 16.33 4.22
N ASP A 572 -12.86 15.99 5.52
CA ASP A 572 -13.56 14.84 6.11
C ASP A 572 -15.08 14.87 5.85
N VAL A 573 -15.64 16.08 5.74
CA VAL A 573 -17.06 16.28 5.39
C VAL A 573 -17.26 16.21 3.88
N VAL A 574 -16.50 16.98 3.09
CA VAL A 574 -16.71 17.11 1.63
C VAL A 574 -16.36 15.84 0.86
N GLY A 575 -15.34 15.10 1.30
CA GLY A 575 -14.70 13.98 0.60
C GLY A 575 -13.45 14.37 -0.21
N TYR A 576 -13.26 15.66 -0.48
CA TYR A 576 -12.18 16.17 -1.33
C TYR A 576 -11.60 17.50 -0.79
N PRO A 577 -10.28 17.75 -0.87
CA PRO A 577 -9.64 18.91 -0.24
C PRO A 577 -9.81 20.23 -1.00
N ILE A 578 -10.18 20.20 -2.28
CA ILE A 578 -10.14 21.41 -3.14
C ILE A 578 -11.22 22.43 -2.78
N LEU A 579 -12.47 22.03 -2.51
CA LEU A 579 -13.50 23.00 -2.09
C LEU A 579 -13.13 23.70 -0.75
N PRO A 580 -12.69 22.98 0.30
CA PRO A 580 -12.10 23.58 1.49
C PRO A 580 -10.90 24.49 1.21
N LEU A 581 -9.97 24.08 0.35
CA LEU A 581 -8.79 24.87 -0.03
C LEU A 581 -9.19 26.18 -0.71
N VAL A 582 -10.04 26.12 -1.74
CA VAL A 582 -10.54 27.26 -2.50
C VAL A 582 -11.26 28.27 -1.60
N ARG A 583 -12.02 27.80 -0.59
CA ARG A 583 -12.63 28.69 0.42
C ARG A 583 -11.58 29.49 1.19
N GLN A 584 -10.55 28.83 1.73
CA GLN A 584 -9.49 29.51 2.46
C GLN A 584 -8.69 30.47 1.58
N LEU A 585 -8.37 30.08 0.34
CA LEU A 585 -7.68 30.94 -0.60
C LEU A 585 -8.53 32.15 -1.04
N ASN A 586 -9.85 31.98 -1.20
CA ASN A 586 -10.79 33.08 -1.46
C ASN A 586 -10.82 34.08 -0.27
N ASP A 587 -10.89 33.57 0.97
CA ASP A 587 -10.79 34.36 2.21
C ASP A 587 -9.49 35.22 2.22
N MET A 588 -8.36 34.69 1.72
CA MET A 588 -7.08 35.41 1.59
C MET A 588 -7.05 36.44 0.45
N CYS A 589 -7.74 36.17 -0.66
CA CYS A 589 -7.68 37.00 -1.88
C CYS A 589 -8.69 38.15 -1.91
N GLY A 590 -9.69 38.16 -1.01
CA GLY A 590 -10.67 39.24 -0.91
C GLY A 590 -11.45 39.44 -2.22
N SER A 591 -11.52 40.67 -2.73
CA SER A 591 -12.29 40.98 -3.94
C SER A 591 -11.79 40.28 -5.22
N ALA A 592 -10.53 39.86 -5.26
CA ALA A 592 -9.99 39.07 -6.37
C ALA A 592 -10.39 37.58 -6.28
N GLY A 593 -10.68 37.07 -5.07
CA GLY A 593 -10.99 35.66 -4.83
C GLY A 593 -12.24 35.14 -5.54
N LYS A 594 -13.13 36.03 -6.01
CA LYS A 594 -14.25 35.69 -6.90
C LYS A 594 -13.84 35.15 -8.29
N TYR A 595 -12.57 35.30 -8.67
CA TYR A 595 -11.97 34.74 -9.89
C TYR A 595 -11.06 33.53 -9.60
N LEU A 596 -10.93 33.10 -8.35
CA LEU A 596 -10.20 31.88 -7.99
C LEU A 596 -10.99 30.64 -8.45
N HIS A 597 -10.31 29.55 -8.82
CA HIS A 597 -10.92 28.31 -9.31
C HIS A 597 -11.87 28.51 -10.51
N TRP A 598 -11.76 29.61 -11.25
CA TRP A 598 -12.72 29.98 -12.28
C TRP A 598 -12.76 28.93 -13.40
N GLY A 599 -13.94 28.37 -13.66
CA GLY A 599 -14.17 27.32 -14.66
C GLY A 599 -13.54 25.95 -14.37
N ALA A 600 -12.68 25.81 -13.36
CA ALA A 600 -12.02 24.56 -12.96
C ALA A 600 -12.96 23.60 -12.21
N THR A 601 -12.53 22.35 -12.02
CA THR A 601 -13.14 21.41 -11.05
C THR A 601 -12.09 20.84 -10.10
N THR A 602 -12.51 20.26 -8.98
CA THR A 602 -11.66 19.52 -8.02
C THR A 602 -10.55 18.70 -8.68
N GLN A 603 -10.91 17.90 -9.68
CA GLN A 603 -9.99 16.98 -10.34
C GLN A 603 -8.92 17.69 -11.20
N ASP A 604 -9.21 18.85 -11.79
CA ASP A 604 -8.22 19.61 -12.56
C ASP A 604 -7.03 20.04 -11.68
N ILE A 605 -7.33 20.51 -10.47
CA ILE A 605 -6.32 20.92 -9.49
C ILE A 605 -5.59 19.70 -8.92
N MET A 606 -6.34 18.66 -8.53
CA MET A 606 -5.77 17.46 -7.91
C MET A 606 -4.86 16.66 -8.85
N ASP A 607 -5.29 16.40 -10.09
CA ASP A 607 -4.50 15.62 -11.05
C ASP A 607 -3.28 16.42 -11.53
N THR A 608 -3.43 17.73 -11.79
CA THR A 608 -2.29 18.57 -12.19
C THR A 608 -1.25 18.69 -11.05
N ALA A 609 -1.71 18.80 -9.79
CA ALA A 609 -0.81 18.78 -8.63
C ALA A 609 -0.06 17.45 -8.51
N SER A 610 -0.74 16.32 -8.72
CA SER A 610 -0.11 14.99 -8.78
C SER A 610 0.90 14.90 -9.92
N VAL A 611 0.61 15.40 -11.13
CA VAL A 611 1.56 15.41 -12.26
C VAL A 611 2.80 16.26 -11.95
N LEU A 612 2.68 17.37 -11.22
CA LEU A 612 3.83 18.16 -10.77
C LEU A 612 4.71 17.41 -9.73
N GLN A 613 4.11 16.59 -8.87
CA GLN A 613 4.86 15.68 -8.00
C GLN A 613 5.51 14.55 -8.79
N ILE A 614 4.79 13.91 -9.72
CA ILE A 614 5.30 12.87 -10.63
C ILE A 614 6.52 13.39 -11.39
N LYS A 615 6.44 14.58 -12.01
CA LYS A 615 7.56 15.23 -12.70
C LYS A 615 8.80 15.35 -11.78
N SER A 616 8.60 15.92 -10.59
CA SER A 616 9.66 16.09 -9.59
C SER A 616 10.23 14.75 -9.11
N GLY A 617 9.40 13.71 -8.99
CA GLY A 617 9.79 12.36 -8.61
C GLY A 617 10.55 11.62 -9.72
N LEU A 618 10.18 11.80 -10.99
CA LEU A 618 10.86 11.19 -12.13
C LEU A 618 12.28 11.73 -12.29
N ASP A 619 12.54 13.00 -11.99
CA ASP A 619 13.88 13.58 -12.02
C ASP A 619 14.78 13.01 -10.88
N ILE A 620 14.20 12.68 -9.72
CA ILE A 620 14.91 11.94 -8.65
C ILE A 620 15.18 10.49 -9.09
N ILE A 621 14.19 9.81 -9.69
CA ILE A 621 14.34 8.45 -10.24
C ILE A 621 15.46 8.43 -11.29
N GLU A 622 15.52 9.40 -12.19
CA GLU A 622 16.59 9.52 -13.20
C GLU A 622 17.98 9.63 -12.57
N THR A 623 18.09 10.44 -11.51
CA THR A 623 19.34 10.64 -10.76
C THR A 623 19.78 9.35 -10.07
N LYS A 624 18.88 8.66 -9.33
CA LYS A 624 19.23 7.42 -8.62
C LYS A 624 19.47 6.25 -9.57
N LEU A 625 18.71 6.15 -10.67
CA LEU A 625 18.91 5.15 -11.73
C LEU A 625 20.31 5.31 -12.36
N THR A 626 20.75 6.56 -12.57
CA THR A 626 22.09 6.86 -13.06
C THR A 626 23.18 6.43 -12.06
N GLY A 627 22.98 6.65 -10.76
CA GLY A 627 23.88 6.15 -9.72
C GLY A 627 24.05 4.62 -9.74
N VAL A 628 22.95 3.87 -9.82
CA VAL A 628 22.97 2.40 -9.93
C VAL A 628 23.62 1.93 -11.25
N ILE A 629 23.37 2.61 -12.36
CA ILE A 629 24.01 2.36 -13.66
C ILE A 629 25.54 2.49 -13.54
N ASN A 630 26.02 3.58 -12.95
CA ASN A 630 27.45 3.82 -12.79
C ASN A 630 28.11 2.75 -11.90
N ALA A 631 27.49 2.39 -10.77
CA ALA A 631 28.00 1.33 -9.89
C ALA A 631 28.09 -0.03 -10.61
N LEU A 632 27.11 -0.37 -11.46
CA LEU A 632 27.16 -1.59 -12.28
C LEU A 632 28.19 -1.54 -13.41
N GLN A 633 28.46 -0.37 -13.99
CA GLN A 633 29.54 -0.16 -14.95
C GLN A 633 30.91 -0.41 -14.29
N ASP A 634 31.14 0.19 -13.12
CA ASP A 634 32.39 0.03 -12.37
C ASP A 634 32.64 -1.44 -12.00
N LEU A 635 31.61 -2.16 -11.55
CA LEU A 635 31.68 -3.61 -11.31
C LEU A 635 31.93 -4.41 -12.61
N ALA A 636 31.23 -4.10 -13.69
CA ALA A 636 31.39 -4.78 -14.98
C ALA A 636 32.81 -4.62 -15.56
N VAL A 637 33.41 -3.43 -15.43
CA VAL A 637 34.81 -3.15 -15.79
C VAL A 637 35.78 -3.88 -14.84
N THR A 638 35.63 -3.69 -13.53
CA THR A 638 36.58 -4.20 -12.52
C THR A 638 36.66 -5.73 -12.51
N TYR A 639 35.54 -6.40 -12.78
CA TYR A 639 35.43 -7.86 -12.74
C TYR A 639 35.19 -8.49 -14.11
N ARG A 640 35.42 -7.74 -15.21
CA ARG A 640 35.30 -8.17 -16.62
C ARG A 640 35.82 -9.59 -16.85
N ASP A 641 37.00 -9.87 -16.30
CA ASP A 641 37.78 -11.09 -16.50
C ASP A 641 37.80 -12.03 -15.29
N THR A 642 36.98 -11.78 -14.25
CA THR A 642 36.93 -12.63 -13.05
C THR A 642 36.02 -13.84 -13.30
N PRO A 643 36.54 -15.08 -13.41
CA PRO A 643 35.75 -16.25 -13.77
C PRO A 643 34.93 -16.77 -12.59
N MET A 644 33.74 -17.30 -12.87
CA MET A 644 32.84 -17.93 -11.90
C MET A 644 31.97 -19.00 -12.57
N ALA A 645 31.30 -19.84 -11.77
CA ALA A 645 30.31 -20.78 -12.30
C ALA A 645 29.05 -20.05 -12.80
N GLY A 646 28.69 -20.23 -14.07
CA GLY A 646 27.37 -19.91 -14.57
C GLY A 646 26.34 -20.89 -14.01
N ARG A 647 25.14 -20.41 -13.67
CA ARG A 647 24.09 -21.20 -13.03
C ARG A 647 22.79 -21.19 -13.82
N THR A 648 22.24 -22.37 -14.09
CA THR A 648 20.92 -22.57 -14.72
C THR A 648 20.12 -23.56 -13.87
N HIS A 649 18.88 -23.24 -13.51
CA HIS A 649 18.09 -24.04 -12.56
C HIS A 649 18.85 -24.32 -11.22
N LEU A 650 19.63 -23.32 -10.77
CA LEU A 650 20.55 -23.39 -9.62
C LEU A 650 21.68 -24.43 -9.73
N GLN A 651 21.82 -25.14 -10.85
CA GLN A 651 22.94 -26.05 -11.14
C GLN A 651 24.06 -25.33 -11.90
N HIS A 652 25.31 -25.78 -11.72
CA HIS A 652 26.44 -25.30 -12.54
C HIS A 652 26.26 -25.72 -14.00
N ALA A 653 26.44 -24.77 -14.92
CA ALA A 653 26.22 -24.96 -16.36
C ALA A 653 27.53 -24.85 -17.15
N LEU A 654 27.93 -23.62 -17.49
CA LEU A 654 29.21 -23.29 -18.13
C LEU A 654 29.93 -22.19 -17.34
N PRO A 655 31.25 -22.03 -17.49
CA PRO A 655 31.98 -20.89 -16.93
C PRO A 655 31.48 -19.55 -17.50
N VAL A 656 31.39 -18.52 -16.66
CA VAL A 656 31.09 -17.13 -17.04
C VAL A 656 32.04 -16.19 -16.29
N THR A 657 32.00 -14.89 -16.54
CA THR A 657 32.67 -13.90 -15.68
C THR A 657 31.68 -13.13 -14.80
N PHE A 658 32.13 -12.65 -13.65
CA PHE A 658 31.29 -11.79 -12.80
C PHE A 658 30.99 -10.45 -13.49
N GLY A 659 31.94 -9.89 -14.24
CA GLY A 659 31.69 -8.71 -15.08
C GLY A 659 30.60 -8.93 -16.13
N TYR A 660 30.51 -10.13 -16.73
CA TYR A 660 29.40 -10.48 -17.62
C TYR A 660 28.05 -10.54 -16.88
N LYS A 661 28.02 -11.04 -15.64
CA LYS A 661 26.81 -10.98 -14.80
C LYS A 661 26.38 -9.53 -14.53
N CYS A 662 27.34 -8.65 -14.23
CA CYS A 662 27.09 -7.22 -14.05
C CYS A 662 26.60 -6.54 -15.34
N ALA A 663 27.15 -6.86 -16.51
CA ALA A 663 26.68 -6.36 -17.80
C ALA A 663 25.23 -6.81 -18.10
N VAL A 664 24.87 -8.05 -17.78
CA VAL A 664 23.48 -8.54 -17.91
C VAL A 664 22.51 -7.76 -17.00
N TRP A 665 22.92 -7.41 -15.78
CA TRP A 665 22.13 -6.52 -14.91
C TRP A 665 22.01 -5.11 -15.51
N LEU A 666 23.14 -4.51 -15.91
CA LEU A 666 23.27 -3.16 -16.45
C LEU A 666 22.42 -2.94 -17.71
N SER A 667 22.43 -3.89 -18.65
CA SER A 667 21.65 -3.83 -19.90
C SER A 667 20.14 -3.63 -19.65
N SER A 668 19.60 -4.14 -18.54
CA SER A 668 18.20 -3.88 -18.18
C SER A 668 17.92 -2.43 -17.78
N LEU A 669 18.89 -1.77 -17.13
CA LEU A 669 18.76 -0.41 -16.63
C LEU A 669 18.94 0.64 -17.73
N TYR A 670 19.77 0.39 -18.76
CA TYR A 670 19.81 1.26 -19.94
C TYR A 670 18.45 1.34 -20.65
N ARG A 671 17.77 0.20 -20.83
CA ARG A 671 16.40 0.18 -21.37
C ARG A 671 15.40 0.93 -20.47
N HIS A 672 15.62 0.99 -19.16
CA HIS A 672 14.80 1.84 -18.28
C HIS A 672 15.13 3.33 -18.42
N ARG A 673 16.41 3.68 -18.60
CA ARG A 673 16.83 5.06 -18.92
C ARG A 673 16.20 5.56 -20.22
N GLU A 674 16.16 4.71 -21.24
CA GLU A 674 15.48 4.99 -22.52
C GLU A 674 13.96 5.20 -22.32
N ARG A 675 13.28 4.25 -21.64
CA ARG A 675 11.84 4.34 -21.33
C ARG A 675 11.48 5.61 -20.57
N LEU A 676 12.33 6.04 -19.63
CA LEU A 676 12.13 7.25 -18.84
C LEU A 676 12.08 8.50 -19.73
N GLN A 677 13.01 8.63 -20.69
CA GLN A 677 12.98 9.76 -21.63
C GLN A 677 11.74 9.68 -22.54
N GLN A 678 11.39 8.47 -23.00
CA GLN A 678 10.24 8.25 -23.88
C GLN A 678 8.90 8.57 -23.20
N LEU A 679 8.71 8.26 -21.91
CA LEU A 679 7.41 8.43 -21.23
C LEU A 679 7.13 9.86 -20.78
N LYS A 680 8.16 10.69 -20.51
CA LYS A 680 7.98 12.05 -19.96
C LYS A 680 7.01 12.89 -20.80
N SER A 681 7.10 12.87 -22.13
CA SER A 681 6.23 13.66 -23.02
C SER A 681 4.79 13.14 -23.16
N ARG A 682 4.51 11.88 -22.80
CA ARG A 682 3.14 11.32 -22.80
C ARG A 682 2.44 11.49 -21.47
N ALA A 683 3.17 11.31 -20.36
CA ALA A 683 2.59 11.28 -19.03
C ALA A 683 2.56 12.64 -18.31
N LEU A 684 3.44 13.58 -18.65
CA LEU A 684 3.53 14.88 -17.96
C LEU A 684 2.61 15.94 -18.59
N VAL A 685 1.32 15.63 -18.69
CA VAL A 685 0.28 16.49 -19.25
C VAL A 685 -0.48 17.28 -18.17
N VAL A 686 -0.94 18.49 -18.49
CA VAL A 686 -1.85 19.25 -17.61
C VAL A 686 -3.26 18.66 -17.61
N GLN A 687 -4.00 18.73 -16.48
CA GLN A 687 -5.43 18.42 -16.43
C GLN A 687 -6.24 19.71 -16.27
N TYR A 688 -6.92 20.12 -17.34
CA TYR A 688 -7.93 21.18 -17.29
C TYR A 688 -9.09 20.83 -18.24
N GLY A 689 -10.20 20.37 -17.66
CA GLY A 689 -11.41 19.95 -18.38
C GLY A 689 -12.70 20.54 -17.80
N GLY A 690 -12.66 21.16 -16.63
CA GLY A 690 -13.85 21.69 -15.96
C GLY A 690 -14.79 20.57 -15.49
N ALA A 691 -16.04 20.90 -15.19
CA ALA A 691 -16.96 20.03 -14.45
C ALA A 691 -17.14 18.60 -14.99
N ALA A 692 -17.12 18.42 -16.33
CA ALA A 692 -17.31 17.13 -17.02
C ALA A 692 -16.43 17.02 -18.29
N GLY A 693 -15.24 17.64 -18.30
CA GLY A 693 -14.30 17.55 -19.42
C GLY A 693 -14.55 18.48 -20.61
N THR A 694 -15.67 19.22 -20.63
CA THR A 694 -16.12 20.05 -21.75
C THR A 694 -15.67 21.51 -21.71
N LEU A 695 -15.16 22.00 -20.57
CA LEU A 695 -14.81 23.42 -20.34
C LEU A 695 -15.95 24.45 -20.59
N ALA A 696 -17.21 24.00 -20.66
CA ALA A 696 -18.38 24.84 -20.99
C ALA A 696 -18.60 26.05 -20.05
N SER A 697 -17.99 26.06 -18.87
CA SER A 697 -17.92 27.20 -17.95
C SER A 697 -17.20 28.43 -18.54
N LEU A 698 -16.42 28.27 -19.61
CA LEU A 698 -15.72 29.33 -20.33
C LEU A 698 -16.37 29.71 -21.67
N GLY A 699 -17.52 29.12 -22.01
CA GLY A 699 -18.26 29.37 -23.25
C GLY A 699 -17.92 28.40 -24.39
N ASP A 700 -18.50 28.67 -25.57
CA ASP A 700 -18.42 27.80 -26.75
C ASP A 700 -17.21 28.11 -27.67
N GLY A 701 -16.38 29.09 -27.30
CA GLY A 701 -15.22 29.54 -28.07
C GLY A 701 -13.92 28.80 -27.76
N PRO A 702 -12.79 29.20 -28.37
CA PRO A 702 -11.50 28.54 -28.18
C PRO A 702 -10.89 28.78 -26.78
N GLU A 703 -11.39 29.77 -26.03
CA GLU A 703 -10.78 30.29 -24.80
C GLU A 703 -10.49 29.21 -23.77
N GLY A 704 -11.36 28.20 -23.61
CA GLY A 704 -11.11 27.11 -22.67
C GLY A 704 -9.90 26.25 -23.05
N VAL A 705 -9.73 25.95 -24.34
CA VAL A 705 -8.61 25.14 -24.84
C VAL A 705 -7.33 25.98 -24.87
N ASP A 706 -7.42 27.27 -25.19
CA ASP A 706 -6.29 28.20 -25.10
C ASP A 706 -5.81 28.39 -23.66
N VAL A 707 -6.73 28.49 -22.68
CA VAL A 707 -6.38 28.48 -21.25
C VAL A 707 -5.70 27.17 -20.84
N ARG A 708 -6.18 26.00 -21.29
CA ARG A 708 -5.49 24.72 -21.02
C ARG A 708 -4.06 24.74 -21.56
N LYS A 709 -3.88 25.19 -22.80
CA LYS A 709 -2.57 25.31 -23.45
C LYS A 709 -1.66 26.28 -22.71
N GLN A 710 -2.18 27.42 -22.26
CA GLN A 710 -1.40 28.40 -21.52
C GLN A 710 -1.06 27.93 -20.09
N LEU A 711 -1.96 27.20 -19.43
CA LEU A 711 -1.69 26.57 -18.14
C LEU A 711 -0.60 25.50 -18.24
N ALA A 712 -0.60 24.71 -19.33
CA ALA A 712 0.47 23.77 -19.64
C ALA A 712 1.83 24.48 -19.71
N ALA A 713 1.91 25.59 -20.47
CA ALA A 713 3.11 26.41 -20.59
C ALA A 713 3.56 27.04 -19.24
N GLU A 714 2.63 27.60 -18.45
CA GLU A 714 2.89 28.17 -17.12
C GLU A 714 3.48 27.15 -16.13
N LEU A 715 3.11 25.88 -16.24
CA LEU A 715 3.55 24.79 -15.36
C LEU A 715 4.71 23.97 -15.94
N GLY A 716 5.10 24.23 -17.19
CA GLY A 716 6.06 23.41 -17.94
C GLY A 716 5.59 21.96 -18.10
N LEU A 717 4.31 21.76 -18.38
CA LEU A 717 3.67 20.49 -18.69
C LEU A 717 3.23 20.48 -20.16
N GLU A 718 2.94 19.30 -20.70
CA GLU A 718 2.39 19.15 -22.04
C GLU A 718 0.89 19.47 -22.08
N ASN A 719 0.42 20.05 -23.19
CA ASN A 719 -1.00 20.29 -23.42
C ASN A 719 -1.63 19.06 -24.09
N PRO A 720 -2.53 18.31 -23.41
CA PRO A 720 -3.20 17.18 -24.04
C PRO A 720 -4.17 17.66 -25.13
N THR A 721 -4.56 16.76 -26.03
CA THR A 721 -5.56 17.06 -27.08
C THR A 721 -6.98 17.17 -26.52
N ILE A 722 -7.31 16.39 -25.48
CA ILE A 722 -8.63 16.32 -24.83
C ILE A 722 -8.46 16.17 -23.29
N THR A 723 -9.54 16.21 -22.51
CA THR A 723 -9.49 15.89 -21.07
C THR A 723 -9.11 14.43 -20.82
N TRP A 724 -8.53 14.12 -19.67
CA TRP A 724 -8.12 12.77 -19.27
C TRP A 724 -8.61 12.39 -17.84
N HIS A 725 -9.70 13.01 -17.38
CA HIS A 725 -10.36 12.73 -16.08
C HIS A 725 -10.62 11.23 -15.83
N VAL A 726 -10.85 10.44 -16.89
CA VAL A 726 -11.01 8.97 -16.84
C VAL A 726 -10.08 8.20 -17.79
N ALA A 727 -9.26 8.89 -18.59
CA ALA A 727 -8.23 8.28 -19.42
C ALA A 727 -6.92 8.22 -18.59
N ARG A 728 -6.80 7.17 -17.76
CA ARG A 728 -5.73 7.07 -16.75
C ARG A 728 -4.47 6.34 -17.24
N ASP A 729 -4.31 6.18 -18.55
CA ASP A 729 -3.22 5.44 -19.18
C ASP A 729 -1.84 6.06 -18.91
N GLY A 730 -1.71 7.40 -18.88
CA GLY A 730 -0.45 8.06 -18.51
C GLY A 730 -0.01 7.80 -17.06
N ILE A 731 -0.96 7.74 -16.12
CA ILE A 731 -0.71 7.40 -14.71
C ILE A 731 -0.33 5.91 -14.58
N ALA A 732 -1.00 5.04 -15.34
CA ALA A 732 -0.65 3.64 -15.41
C ALA A 732 0.74 3.41 -16.03
N GLU A 733 1.12 4.13 -17.10
CA GLU A 733 2.44 4.07 -17.74
C GLU A 733 3.56 4.41 -16.74
N VAL A 734 3.43 5.52 -16.00
CA VAL A 734 4.40 5.92 -14.96
C VAL A 734 4.55 4.86 -13.88
N THR A 735 3.45 4.35 -13.34
CA THR A 735 3.48 3.40 -12.21
C THR A 735 4.01 2.03 -12.66
N ASN A 736 3.65 1.57 -13.87
CA ASN A 736 4.18 0.35 -14.45
C ASN A 736 5.67 0.48 -14.79
N PHE A 737 6.14 1.66 -15.21
CA PHE A 737 7.56 1.93 -15.38
C PHE A 737 8.35 1.79 -14.05
N LEU A 738 7.82 2.31 -12.94
CA LEU A 738 8.42 2.10 -11.61
C LEU A 738 8.45 0.61 -11.22
N ALA A 739 7.41 -0.17 -11.56
CA ALA A 739 7.41 -1.61 -11.35
C ALA A 739 8.40 -2.38 -12.25
N LEU A 740 8.69 -1.90 -13.46
CA LEU A 740 9.74 -2.47 -14.32
C LEU A 740 11.15 -2.24 -13.74
N ILE A 741 11.42 -1.07 -13.15
CA ILE A 741 12.62 -0.82 -12.35
C ILE A 741 12.65 -1.79 -11.17
N GLY A 742 11.57 -1.84 -10.37
CA GLY A 742 11.44 -2.71 -9.21
C GLY A 742 11.75 -4.18 -9.51
N GLY A 743 11.18 -4.75 -10.58
CA GLY A 743 11.45 -6.12 -10.98
C GLY A 743 12.89 -6.38 -11.42
N SER A 744 13.55 -5.39 -12.03
CA SER A 744 14.96 -5.51 -12.44
C SER A 744 15.91 -5.42 -11.24
N LEU A 745 15.62 -4.55 -10.28
CA LEU A 745 16.33 -4.49 -9.00
C LEU A 745 16.09 -5.75 -8.16
N GLY A 746 14.85 -6.27 -8.13
CA GLY A 746 14.51 -7.53 -7.46
C GLY A 746 15.30 -8.74 -7.98
N LYS A 747 15.57 -8.79 -9.29
CA LYS A 747 16.48 -9.78 -9.90
C LYS A 747 17.90 -9.65 -9.36
N ILE A 748 18.45 -8.43 -9.30
CA ILE A 748 19.79 -8.16 -8.76
C ILE A 748 19.84 -8.58 -7.28
N ALA A 749 18.87 -8.14 -6.48
CA ALA A 749 18.78 -8.46 -5.05
C ALA A 749 18.69 -9.97 -4.80
N LEU A 750 17.89 -10.71 -5.56
CA LEU A 750 17.80 -12.17 -5.43
C LEU A 750 19.12 -12.88 -5.79
N ASP A 751 19.80 -12.43 -6.85
CA ASP A 751 21.14 -12.94 -7.17
C ASP A 751 22.14 -12.66 -6.02
N LEU A 752 22.12 -11.45 -5.44
CA LEU A 752 23.00 -11.07 -4.32
C LEU A 752 22.69 -11.87 -3.05
N ILE A 753 21.42 -12.07 -2.69
CA ILE A 753 20.99 -12.91 -1.55
C ILE A 753 21.55 -14.32 -1.70
N ILE A 754 21.32 -14.95 -2.86
CA ILE A 754 21.77 -16.32 -3.13
C ILE A 754 23.31 -16.39 -3.13
N MET A 755 23.99 -15.48 -3.81
CA MET A 755 25.46 -15.47 -3.88
C MET A 755 26.14 -15.15 -2.54
N SER A 756 25.41 -14.54 -1.60
CA SER A 756 25.86 -14.28 -0.21
C SER A 756 25.60 -15.44 0.76
N SER A 757 24.95 -16.54 0.34
CA SER A 757 24.73 -17.70 1.21
C SER A 757 26.06 -18.34 1.62
N ASN A 758 26.14 -18.99 2.78
CA ASN A 758 27.40 -19.57 3.29
C ASN A 758 27.97 -20.65 2.36
N GLU A 759 27.11 -21.34 1.62
CA GLU A 759 27.45 -22.39 0.67
C GLU A 759 28.13 -21.80 -0.57
N LEU A 760 27.72 -20.59 -1.00
CA LEU A 760 28.33 -19.89 -2.13
C LEU A 760 29.43 -18.92 -1.69
N GLY A 761 29.12 -17.92 -0.88
CA GLY A 761 30.08 -16.94 -0.34
C GLY A 761 30.80 -16.09 -1.38
N GLU A 762 30.21 -15.92 -2.57
CA GLU A 762 30.87 -15.27 -3.71
C GLU A 762 30.88 -13.74 -3.59
N VAL A 763 29.90 -13.19 -2.90
CA VAL A 763 29.78 -11.76 -2.61
C VAL A 763 29.26 -11.53 -1.20
N ALA A 764 29.43 -10.31 -0.69
CA ALA A 764 28.74 -9.82 0.50
C ALA A 764 28.43 -8.32 0.35
N GLU A 765 27.33 -7.88 0.97
CA GLU A 765 27.00 -6.46 1.08
C GLU A 765 28.08 -5.66 1.86
N PRO A 766 28.18 -4.33 1.64
CA PRO A 766 29.19 -3.50 2.29
C PRO A 766 29.18 -3.63 3.82
N PHE A 767 30.34 -3.89 4.42
CA PHE A 767 30.41 -4.03 5.88
C PHE A 767 30.26 -2.69 6.59
N VAL A 768 29.15 -2.52 7.29
CA VAL A 768 28.91 -1.43 8.24
C VAL A 768 28.71 -2.05 9.63
N PRO A 769 29.36 -1.53 10.70
CA PRO A 769 29.20 -2.07 12.05
C PRO A 769 27.72 -2.21 12.45
N HIS A 770 27.34 -3.42 12.85
CA HIS A 770 25.98 -3.83 13.22
C HIS A 770 24.92 -3.89 12.11
N ARG A 771 25.21 -3.51 10.85
CA ARG A 771 24.27 -3.68 9.73
C ARG A 771 24.05 -5.15 9.43
N GLY A 772 22.79 -5.58 9.38
CA GLY A 772 22.43 -6.99 9.16
C GLY A 772 22.83 -7.94 10.28
N ALA A 773 23.15 -7.43 11.49
CA ALA A 773 23.50 -8.25 12.64
C ALA A 773 22.26 -8.92 13.26
N SER A 774 22.41 -10.19 13.67
CA SER A 774 21.38 -10.89 14.45
C SER A 774 21.43 -10.48 15.93
N SER A 775 20.28 -10.48 16.62
CA SER A 775 20.25 -10.36 18.09
C SER A 775 20.90 -11.55 18.82
N THR A 776 21.00 -12.71 18.15
CA THR A 776 21.48 -13.98 18.74
C THR A 776 22.78 -14.54 18.15
N MET A 777 23.27 -14.02 17.03
CA MET A 777 24.42 -14.57 16.29
C MET A 777 25.40 -13.46 15.89
N PRO A 778 26.46 -13.20 16.69
CA PRO A 778 27.38 -12.08 16.48
C PRO A 778 28.15 -12.12 15.14
N GLN A 779 28.33 -13.31 14.57
CA GLN A 779 29.01 -13.52 13.29
C GLN A 779 28.10 -13.35 12.06
N LYS A 780 26.77 -13.33 12.24
CA LYS A 780 25.83 -13.33 11.11
C LYS A 780 25.78 -11.95 10.43
N ARG A 781 25.85 -11.95 9.10
CA ARG A 781 25.71 -10.78 8.23
C ARG A 781 24.60 -11.05 7.22
N ASN A 782 23.43 -10.45 7.42
CA ASN A 782 22.30 -10.56 6.49
C ASN A 782 22.40 -9.49 5.36
N PRO A 783 22.01 -9.79 4.11
CA PRO A 783 22.00 -8.85 2.99
C PRO A 783 20.75 -7.94 3.02
N ILE A 784 20.68 -7.06 4.04
CA ILE A 784 19.49 -6.23 4.33
C ILE A 784 19.09 -5.35 3.16
N SER A 785 20.04 -4.80 2.41
CA SER A 785 19.74 -3.91 1.28
C SER A 785 18.96 -4.70 0.22
N SER A 786 19.41 -5.92 -0.06
CA SER A 786 18.78 -6.86 -0.98
C SER A 786 17.42 -7.37 -0.47
N GLU A 787 17.28 -7.67 0.82
CA GLU A 787 15.99 -8.03 1.44
C GLU A 787 14.94 -6.93 1.22
N VAL A 788 15.31 -5.66 1.45
CA VAL A 788 14.43 -4.49 1.25
C VAL A 788 14.12 -4.25 -0.23
N ILE A 789 15.10 -4.39 -1.14
CA ILE A 789 14.87 -4.28 -2.59
C ILE A 789 13.90 -5.36 -3.08
N LEU A 790 14.05 -6.60 -2.59
CA LEU A 790 13.17 -7.70 -2.97
C LEU A 790 11.73 -7.45 -2.50
N ALA A 791 11.54 -6.94 -1.28
CA ALA A 791 10.24 -6.51 -0.79
C ALA A 791 9.64 -5.35 -1.63
N ALA A 792 10.44 -4.32 -1.90
CA ALA A 792 10.05 -3.18 -2.73
C ALA A 792 9.59 -3.60 -4.14
N SER A 793 10.27 -4.57 -4.76
CA SER A 793 9.89 -5.08 -6.09
C SER A 793 8.47 -5.65 -6.15
N LYS A 794 8.03 -6.32 -5.07
CA LYS A 794 6.70 -6.92 -4.95
C LYS A 794 5.62 -5.87 -4.64
N ILE A 795 5.94 -4.87 -3.81
CA ILE A 795 5.06 -3.72 -3.52
C ILE A 795 4.79 -2.92 -4.81
N LEU A 796 5.83 -2.59 -5.58
CA LEU A 796 5.68 -1.86 -6.85
C LEU A 796 4.81 -2.61 -7.86
N ARG A 797 4.93 -3.95 -7.93
CA ARG A 797 4.07 -4.81 -8.76
C ARG A 797 2.60 -4.80 -8.31
N SER A 798 2.34 -4.75 -6.99
CA SER A 798 0.99 -4.56 -6.43
C SER A 798 0.42 -3.21 -6.87
N ASN A 799 1.17 -2.12 -6.68
CA ASN A 799 0.69 -0.77 -6.99
C ASN A 799 0.46 -0.55 -8.50
N ALA A 800 1.31 -1.13 -9.36
CA ALA A 800 1.08 -1.16 -10.80
C ALA A 800 -0.22 -1.89 -11.18
N SER A 801 -0.53 -3.00 -10.51
CA SER A 801 -1.79 -3.74 -10.70
C SER A 801 -3.00 -2.93 -10.21
N LEU A 802 -2.83 -2.17 -9.13
CA LEU A 802 -3.87 -1.34 -8.53
C LEU A 802 -4.26 -0.15 -9.43
N VAL A 803 -3.30 0.54 -10.07
CA VAL A 803 -3.62 1.62 -11.02
C VAL A 803 -4.20 1.11 -12.35
N LEU A 804 -3.85 -0.11 -12.78
CA LEU A 804 -4.50 -0.74 -13.94
C LEU A 804 -6.00 -1.01 -13.68
N ASP A 805 -6.38 -1.36 -12.44
CA ASP A 805 -7.79 -1.41 -12.00
C ASP A 805 -8.39 0.00 -11.76
N GLY A 806 -7.56 1.03 -11.63
CA GLY A 806 -7.95 2.45 -11.63
C GLY A 806 -8.42 2.93 -13.01
N MET A 807 -7.81 2.42 -14.09
CA MET A 807 -8.20 2.76 -15.48
C MET A 807 -9.64 2.38 -15.82
N VAL A 808 -10.22 1.38 -15.14
CA VAL A 808 -11.61 0.97 -15.34
C VAL A 808 -12.54 1.87 -14.52
N SER A 809 -12.89 3.00 -15.13
CA SER A 809 -13.66 4.10 -14.55
C SER A 809 -15.04 4.25 -15.20
N ASP A 810 -16.01 4.76 -14.43
CA ASP A 810 -17.36 5.09 -14.87
C ASP A 810 -17.46 6.54 -15.39
N PHE A 811 -18.15 6.70 -16.53
CA PHE A 811 -18.53 7.98 -17.15
C PHE A 811 -17.38 9.02 -17.19
N GLU A 812 -17.64 10.30 -16.91
CA GLU A 812 -16.66 11.39 -17.03
C GLU A 812 -15.84 11.64 -15.75
N ARG A 813 -16.14 10.96 -14.64
CA ARG A 813 -15.33 10.96 -13.41
C ARG A 813 -15.60 9.71 -12.57
N ALA A 814 -14.53 8.98 -12.25
CA ALA A 814 -14.60 7.69 -11.58
C ALA A 814 -15.15 7.74 -10.13
N SER A 815 -16.19 6.96 -9.86
CA SER A 815 -16.80 6.74 -8.55
C SER A 815 -16.04 5.69 -7.74
N GLY A 816 -14.84 6.05 -7.26
CA GLY A 816 -13.98 5.15 -6.47
C GLY A 816 -12.62 4.84 -7.12
N PRO A 817 -12.54 4.34 -8.37
CA PRO A 817 -11.26 3.96 -9.00
C PRO A 817 -10.16 5.04 -9.01
N TRP A 818 -10.53 6.32 -9.09
CA TRP A 818 -9.56 7.44 -9.00
C TRP A 818 -8.85 7.54 -7.64
N HIS A 819 -9.51 7.14 -6.54
CA HIS A 819 -8.93 7.18 -5.18
C HIS A 819 -7.76 6.20 -5.01
N LEU A 820 -7.67 5.17 -5.87
CA LEU A 820 -6.59 4.19 -5.85
C LEU A 820 -5.24 4.82 -6.17
N GLU A 821 -5.25 5.83 -7.04
CA GLU A 821 -4.06 6.56 -7.47
C GLU A 821 -3.44 7.37 -6.31
N TRP A 822 -4.26 7.85 -5.37
CA TRP A 822 -3.82 8.62 -4.21
C TRP A 822 -3.02 7.76 -3.23
N VAL A 823 -3.26 6.44 -3.22
CA VAL A 823 -2.46 5.44 -2.50
C VAL A 823 -1.25 5.05 -3.35
N ALA A 824 -1.50 4.60 -4.57
CA ALA A 824 -0.48 3.94 -5.38
C ALA A 824 0.66 4.86 -5.85
N ILE A 825 0.38 6.11 -6.24
CA ILE A 825 1.40 7.00 -6.82
C ILE A 825 2.45 7.40 -5.78
N PRO A 826 2.11 8.01 -4.62
CA PRO A 826 3.12 8.50 -3.67
C PRO A 826 4.00 7.36 -3.15
N GLU A 827 3.38 6.23 -2.82
CA GLU A 827 4.06 5.05 -2.30
C GLU A 827 5.00 4.44 -3.35
N SER A 828 4.57 4.34 -4.61
CA SER A 828 5.43 3.78 -5.67
C SER A 828 6.69 4.62 -5.89
N PHE A 829 6.59 5.95 -5.84
CA PHE A 829 7.76 6.82 -5.96
C PHE A 829 8.71 6.68 -4.77
N VAL A 830 8.19 6.67 -3.54
CA VAL A 830 9.02 6.48 -2.33
C VAL A 830 9.73 5.13 -2.37
N ILE A 831 8.99 4.05 -2.61
CA ILE A 831 9.50 2.67 -2.65
C ILE A 831 10.52 2.48 -3.78
N ALA A 832 10.29 3.04 -4.98
CA ALA A 832 11.23 2.93 -6.09
C ALA A 832 12.53 3.70 -5.83
N VAL A 833 12.47 4.91 -5.24
CA VAL A 833 13.66 5.67 -4.83
C VAL A 833 14.39 4.95 -3.69
N GLY A 834 13.67 4.36 -2.73
CA GLY A 834 14.26 3.53 -1.68
C GLY A 834 15.01 2.33 -2.24
N ALA A 835 14.39 1.56 -3.14
CA ALA A 835 15.03 0.43 -3.79
C ALA A 835 16.26 0.83 -4.60
N LEU A 836 16.21 1.92 -5.37
CA LEU A 836 17.37 2.45 -6.09
C LEU A 836 18.48 2.90 -5.15
N HIS A 837 18.16 3.55 -4.02
CA HIS A 837 19.14 3.98 -3.03
C HIS A 837 19.83 2.79 -2.33
N GLN A 838 19.07 1.75 -1.94
CA GLN A 838 19.63 0.53 -1.37
C GLN A 838 20.49 -0.23 -2.40
N ALA A 839 20.08 -0.24 -3.68
CA ALA A 839 20.85 -0.87 -4.76
C ALA A 839 22.16 -0.13 -5.02
N GLU A 840 22.12 1.21 -5.07
CA GLU A 840 23.30 2.07 -5.21
C GLU A 840 24.29 1.81 -4.05
N PHE A 841 23.82 1.78 -2.80
CA PHE A 841 24.63 1.46 -1.64
C PHE A 841 25.25 0.05 -1.71
N ALA A 842 24.43 -0.97 -1.99
CA ALA A 842 24.87 -2.37 -1.99
C ALA A 842 25.88 -2.67 -3.11
N LEU A 843 25.67 -2.11 -4.31
CA LEU A 843 26.52 -2.35 -5.48
C LEU A 843 27.81 -1.53 -5.43
N SER A 844 27.76 -0.25 -5.02
CA SER A 844 28.95 0.61 -4.98
C SER A 844 30.00 0.17 -3.96
N GLY A 845 29.60 -0.58 -2.93
CA GLY A 845 30.50 -1.15 -1.92
C GLY A 845 30.49 -2.68 -1.88
N LEU A 846 30.05 -3.34 -2.95
CA LEU A 846 29.91 -4.80 -2.99
C LEU A 846 31.27 -5.48 -2.79
N VAL A 847 31.37 -6.35 -1.78
CA VAL A 847 32.56 -7.16 -1.55
C VAL A 847 32.47 -8.40 -2.42
N VAL A 848 33.43 -8.60 -3.32
CA VAL A 848 33.48 -9.75 -4.25
C VAL A 848 34.68 -10.63 -3.90
N ASP A 849 34.43 -11.90 -3.61
CA ASP A 849 35.46 -12.88 -3.26
C ASP A 849 35.84 -13.70 -4.50
N LYS A 850 36.96 -13.32 -5.14
CA LYS A 850 37.44 -13.91 -6.40
C LYS A 850 37.92 -15.34 -6.18
N GLU A 851 38.59 -15.57 -5.06
CA GLU A 851 39.12 -16.85 -4.61
C GLU A 851 37.98 -17.84 -4.38
N ARG A 852 36.87 -17.40 -3.78
CA ARG A 852 35.67 -18.21 -3.57
C ARG A 852 34.92 -18.47 -4.86
N MET A 853 34.79 -17.49 -5.76
CA MET A 853 34.24 -17.73 -7.11
C MET A 853 35.04 -18.79 -7.88
N ALA A 854 36.38 -18.74 -7.81
CA ALA A 854 37.26 -19.73 -8.42
C ALA A 854 37.13 -21.11 -7.75
N ALA A 855 37.04 -21.18 -6.41
CA ALA A 855 36.82 -22.43 -5.68
C ALA A 855 35.47 -23.07 -6.02
N ASN A 856 34.40 -22.27 -6.15
CA ASN A 856 33.08 -22.74 -6.59
C ASN A 856 33.11 -23.21 -8.04
N LEU A 857 33.80 -22.51 -8.94
CA LEU A 857 34.00 -22.94 -10.33
C LEU A 857 34.72 -24.30 -10.41
N ALA A 858 35.69 -24.54 -9.52
CA ALA A 858 36.42 -25.81 -9.43
C ALA A 858 35.65 -26.95 -8.72
N SER A 859 34.59 -26.66 -7.95
CA SER A 859 33.94 -27.63 -7.04
C SER A 859 33.38 -28.87 -7.75
N THR A 860 32.97 -28.72 -9.01
CA THR A 860 32.51 -29.82 -9.88
C THR A 860 33.64 -30.65 -10.50
N ARG A 861 34.90 -30.51 -10.04
CA ARG A 861 36.05 -31.36 -10.43
C ARG A 861 36.31 -31.42 -11.96
N GLY A 862 36.02 -30.32 -12.67
CA GLY A 862 36.16 -30.19 -14.13
C GLY A 862 34.92 -30.57 -14.95
N LEU A 863 33.84 -31.06 -14.33
CA LEU A 863 32.62 -31.46 -15.06
C LEU A 863 31.94 -30.30 -15.82
N ILE A 864 32.08 -29.06 -15.33
CA ILE A 864 31.50 -27.85 -15.94
C ILE A 864 32.01 -27.55 -17.37
N VAL A 865 33.11 -28.18 -17.82
CA VAL A 865 33.64 -28.05 -19.18
C VAL A 865 33.46 -29.32 -20.04
N GLY A 866 32.53 -30.20 -19.66
CA GLY A 866 32.15 -31.36 -20.48
C GLY A 866 31.78 -31.00 -21.92
N GLU A 867 31.11 -29.86 -22.14
CA GLU A 867 30.80 -29.37 -23.49
C GLU A 867 32.06 -29.05 -24.31
N ALA A 868 33.07 -28.42 -23.70
CA ALA A 868 34.33 -28.07 -24.36
C ALA A 868 35.05 -29.31 -24.89
N LEU A 869 35.08 -30.37 -24.08
CA LEU A 869 35.68 -31.66 -24.40
C LEU A 869 34.88 -32.40 -25.48
N MET A 870 33.56 -32.46 -25.34
CA MET A 870 32.66 -33.05 -26.34
C MET A 870 32.86 -32.36 -27.70
N MET A 871 32.86 -31.03 -27.75
CA MET A 871 33.01 -30.26 -28.99
C MET A 871 34.42 -30.33 -29.59
N ALA A 872 35.46 -30.56 -28.79
CA ALA A 872 36.81 -30.84 -29.27
C ALA A 872 36.90 -32.24 -29.90
N LEU A 873 36.37 -33.27 -29.21
CA LEU A 873 36.40 -34.66 -29.63
C LEU A 873 35.48 -34.94 -30.84
N ALA A 874 34.35 -34.23 -30.94
CA ALA A 874 33.37 -34.36 -32.02
C ALA A 874 33.95 -34.11 -33.42
N LYS A 875 35.09 -33.40 -33.52
CA LYS A 875 35.82 -33.18 -34.78
C LYS A 875 36.45 -34.46 -35.36
N TYR A 876 36.64 -35.49 -34.51
CA TYR A 876 37.32 -36.74 -34.87
C TYR A 876 36.37 -37.94 -34.93
N VAL A 877 35.38 -38.01 -34.03
CA VAL A 877 34.45 -39.15 -33.91
C VAL A 877 32.98 -38.80 -34.20
N GLY A 878 32.67 -37.54 -34.48
CA GLY A 878 31.29 -37.06 -34.59
C GLY A 878 30.66 -36.71 -33.24
N ARG A 879 29.59 -35.90 -33.26
CA ARG A 879 29.02 -35.30 -32.03
C ARG A 879 28.38 -36.32 -31.08
N GLN A 880 27.73 -37.37 -31.60
CA GLN A 880 27.03 -38.35 -30.76
C GLN A 880 28.03 -39.22 -29.99
N ASP A 881 28.96 -39.85 -30.70
CA ASP A 881 30.02 -40.67 -30.09
C ASP A 881 30.87 -39.84 -29.09
N ALA A 882 31.17 -38.57 -29.42
CA ALA A 882 31.88 -37.67 -28.50
C ALA A 882 31.05 -37.30 -27.26
N HIS A 883 29.73 -37.15 -27.40
CA HIS A 883 28.83 -36.95 -26.26
C HIS A 883 28.87 -38.18 -25.34
N ASP A 884 28.73 -39.38 -25.92
CA ASP A 884 28.61 -40.62 -25.13
C ASP A 884 29.92 -40.96 -24.41
N ILE A 885 31.08 -40.76 -25.05
CA ILE A 885 32.41 -40.89 -24.42
C ILE A 885 32.59 -39.91 -23.26
N VAL A 886 32.24 -38.63 -23.44
CA VAL A 886 32.39 -37.62 -22.39
C VAL A 886 31.36 -37.83 -21.26
N TYR A 887 30.15 -38.28 -21.59
CA TYR A 887 29.12 -38.62 -20.61
C TYR A 887 29.53 -39.79 -19.72
N GLU A 888 30.13 -40.84 -20.29
CA GLU A 888 30.72 -41.95 -19.53
C GLU A 888 31.83 -41.47 -18.58
N ALA A 889 32.77 -40.65 -19.07
CA ALA A 889 33.83 -40.09 -18.24
C ALA A 889 33.30 -39.16 -17.14
N CYS A 890 32.27 -38.37 -17.42
CA CYS A 890 31.56 -37.55 -16.42
C CYS A 890 30.90 -38.44 -15.35
N LYS A 891 30.23 -39.53 -15.75
CA LYS A 891 29.60 -40.48 -14.84
C LYS A 891 30.63 -41.16 -13.93
N GLU A 892 31.72 -41.69 -14.47
CA GLU A 892 32.82 -42.29 -13.69
C GLU A 892 33.39 -41.28 -12.68
N THR A 893 33.61 -40.03 -13.12
CA THR A 893 34.10 -38.95 -12.25
C THR A 893 33.11 -38.65 -11.11
N ILE A 894 31.80 -38.62 -11.38
CA ILE A 894 30.75 -38.40 -10.37
C ILE A 894 30.71 -39.56 -9.35
N GLU A 895 30.73 -40.81 -9.83
CA GLU A 895 30.66 -42.02 -8.99
C GLU A 895 31.96 -42.29 -8.20
N SER A 896 33.07 -41.67 -8.58
CA SER A 896 34.36 -41.81 -7.90
C SER A 896 34.36 -41.26 -6.45
N LYS A 897 34.88 -42.07 -5.52
CA LYS A 897 34.99 -41.75 -4.08
C LYS A 897 36.38 -41.25 -3.66
N ASP A 898 37.35 -41.29 -4.57
CA ASP A 898 38.74 -40.86 -4.35
C ASP A 898 38.96 -39.36 -4.62
N GLY A 899 37.93 -38.65 -5.07
CA GLY A 899 38.02 -37.24 -5.45
C GLY A 899 38.60 -37.01 -6.85
N SER A 900 38.64 -38.03 -7.71
CA SER A 900 39.15 -37.91 -9.09
C SER A 900 38.49 -36.75 -9.86
N THR A 901 39.26 -36.15 -10.77
CA THR A 901 38.80 -35.07 -11.67
C THR A 901 38.48 -35.62 -13.04
N LEU A 902 37.62 -34.91 -13.79
CA LEU A 902 37.29 -35.29 -15.17
C LEU A 902 38.55 -35.43 -16.03
N LEU A 903 39.54 -34.55 -15.84
CA LEU A 903 40.86 -34.65 -16.45
C LEU A 903 41.57 -35.97 -16.12
N SER A 904 41.59 -36.39 -14.84
CA SER A 904 42.23 -37.64 -14.43
C SER A 904 41.53 -38.91 -14.93
N THR A 905 40.24 -38.82 -15.22
CA THR A 905 39.44 -39.88 -15.86
C THR A 905 39.80 -39.94 -17.35
N LEU A 906 39.70 -38.82 -18.07
CA LEU A 906 39.98 -38.73 -19.50
C LEU A 906 41.43 -39.06 -19.87
N LYS A 907 42.40 -38.79 -18.99
CA LYS A 907 43.81 -39.21 -19.14
C LYS A 907 44.00 -40.74 -19.24
N LYS A 908 43.01 -41.54 -18.84
CA LYS A 908 43.02 -43.01 -18.91
C LYS A 908 42.25 -43.57 -20.12
N ASP A 909 41.43 -42.76 -20.78
CA ASP A 909 40.59 -43.22 -21.90
C ASP A 909 41.34 -43.11 -23.24
N GLU A 910 41.67 -44.27 -23.83
CA GLU A 910 42.32 -44.34 -25.15
C GLU A 910 41.46 -43.77 -26.27
N ARG A 911 40.12 -43.77 -26.13
CA ARG A 911 39.19 -43.16 -27.10
C ARG A 911 39.36 -41.65 -27.17
N VAL A 912 39.91 -41.04 -26.12
CA VAL A 912 40.11 -39.60 -25.98
C VAL A 912 41.58 -39.24 -26.24
N THR A 913 42.50 -39.87 -25.52
CA THR A 913 43.95 -39.56 -25.57
C THR A 913 44.60 -39.85 -26.93
N LYS A 914 43.99 -40.71 -27.76
CA LYS A 914 44.41 -40.93 -29.16
C LYS A 914 44.23 -39.69 -30.05
N PHE A 915 43.25 -38.83 -29.77
CA PHE A 915 42.90 -37.67 -30.59
C PHE A 915 43.28 -36.33 -29.94
N LEU A 916 43.20 -36.26 -28.61
CA LEU A 916 43.51 -35.06 -27.84
C LEU A 916 44.80 -35.28 -27.04
N PRO A 917 45.93 -34.63 -27.38
CA PRO A 917 47.16 -34.77 -26.62
C PRO A 917 47.00 -34.17 -25.21
N LEU A 918 47.87 -34.58 -24.30
CA LEU A 918 47.78 -34.25 -22.87
C LEU A 918 47.62 -32.75 -22.60
N SER A 919 48.36 -31.91 -23.33
CA SER A 919 48.31 -30.45 -23.22
C SER A 919 46.97 -29.85 -23.67
N ASP A 920 46.30 -30.44 -24.67
CA ASP A 920 44.97 -30.00 -25.08
C ASP A 920 43.90 -30.46 -24.08
N LEU A 921 44.03 -31.66 -23.51
CA LEU A 921 43.15 -32.10 -22.43
C LEU A 921 43.29 -31.22 -21.18
N GLU A 922 44.51 -30.89 -20.77
CA GLU A 922 44.75 -29.99 -19.64
C GLU A 922 44.15 -28.59 -19.89
N ARG A 923 44.33 -28.05 -21.10
CA ARG A 923 43.75 -26.75 -21.49
C ARG A 923 42.22 -26.78 -21.59
N LEU A 924 41.62 -27.87 -22.10
CA LEU A 924 40.15 -28.02 -22.24
C LEU A 924 39.45 -28.34 -20.91
N CYS A 925 40.13 -29.02 -19.99
CA CYS A 925 39.62 -29.29 -18.64
C CYS A 925 39.73 -28.12 -17.67
N ASP A 926 40.46 -27.05 -18.04
CA ASP A 926 40.57 -25.82 -17.25
C ASP A 926 39.40 -24.86 -17.57
N PRO A 927 38.49 -24.58 -16.61
CA PRO A 927 37.30 -23.77 -16.83
C PRO A 927 37.55 -22.35 -17.35
N ILE A 928 38.71 -21.75 -17.07
CA ILE A 928 38.99 -20.36 -17.50
C ILE A 928 39.15 -20.25 -19.03
N ASN A 929 39.42 -21.36 -19.71
CA ASN A 929 39.56 -21.43 -21.17
C ASN A 929 38.22 -21.59 -21.92
N TYR A 930 37.08 -21.59 -21.20
CA TYR A 930 35.75 -21.79 -21.78
C TYR A 930 34.73 -20.70 -21.42
N LEU A 931 35.18 -19.43 -21.39
CA LEU A 931 34.35 -18.25 -21.10
C LEU A 931 33.53 -17.72 -22.30
N GLY A 932 33.63 -18.38 -23.46
CA GLY A 932 32.86 -18.03 -24.67
C GLY A 932 33.07 -16.57 -25.11
N SER A 933 31.97 -15.86 -25.35
CA SER A 933 31.99 -14.43 -25.74
C SER A 933 31.73 -13.46 -24.57
N ALA A 934 31.78 -13.93 -23.32
CA ALA A 934 31.39 -13.16 -22.14
C ALA A 934 32.09 -11.79 -22.05
N GLN A 935 33.42 -11.76 -22.23
CA GLN A 935 34.22 -10.54 -22.22
C GLN A 935 33.80 -9.54 -23.31
N ARG A 936 33.55 -10.03 -24.53
CA ARG A 936 33.14 -9.18 -25.65
C ARG A 936 31.75 -8.59 -25.42
N MET A 937 30.82 -9.36 -24.87
CA MET A 937 29.49 -8.89 -24.49
C MET A 937 29.53 -7.83 -23.37
N VAL A 938 30.50 -7.90 -22.46
CA VAL A 938 30.76 -6.81 -21.49
C VAL A 938 31.21 -5.55 -22.23
N ASP A 939 32.20 -5.65 -23.13
CA ASP A 939 32.71 -4.49 -23.89
C ASP A 939 31.61 -3.82 -24.72
N ASP A 940 30.82 -4.61 -25.45
CA ASP A 940 29.71 -4.11 -26.27
C ASP A 940 28.61 -3.45 -25.41
N THR A 941 28.28 -4.02 -24.24
CA THR A 941 27.32 -3.41 -23.29
C THR A 941 27.86 -2.09 -22.72
N LEU A 942 29.15 -2.01 -22.39
CA LEU A 942 29.74 -0.75 -21.88
C LEU A 942 29.77 0.35 -22.95
N ALA A 943 29.88 -0.01 -24.23
CA ALA A 943 29.82 0.93 -25.34
C ALA A 943 28.43 1.58 -25.54
N GLU A 944 27.32 0.92 -25.18
CA GLU A 944 25.96 1.50 -25.24
C GLU A 944 25.80 2.79 -24.42
N ASN A 945 26.73 3.11 -23.49
CA ASN A 945 26.67 4.34 -22.71
C ASN A 945 27.18 5.60 -23.44
N THR A 946 27.87 5.45 -24.57
CA THR A 946 28.45 6.57 -25.33
C THR A 946 27.65 6.97 -26.57
N SER A 947 26.49 6.33 -26.79
CA SER A 947 25.49 6.62 -27.82
C SER A 947 24.20 7.16 -27.21
#